data_AF-A0A483AJI6-F1
#
_entry.id   AF-A0A483AJI6-F1
#
_cell.length_a   1.000
_cell.length_b   1.000
_cell.length_c   1.000
_cell.angle_alpha   90.00
_cell.angle_beta   90.00
_cell.angle_gamma   90.00
#
_symmetry.space_group_name_H-M   'P 1'
#
loop_
_entity.id
_entity.type
_entity.pdbx_description
1 polymer ?
#
loop_
_entity_poly.entity_id
_entity_poly.type
_entity_poly.pdbx_seq_one_letter_code
_entity_poly.pdbx_strand_id
1 'polypeptide(L)'
;MLSSGLDKLKRFLALSLLTTLSFNVFAVDNPQQLNKAEFNKAAYLDLSKPYNGNNPQPVSKKYNQATTLLKEVAGTVRNALGSTNSDNADQLGNKITTGISNQLKNQAANKTEGLINSKANKLLNKFGAGRSEVSIGGISSKKLSYNIDTIQPLSEFNSKIKTLTFIQGSLFNSENEGSRRNTLNLGLGHRMLVEDDRAIVGINIFTDYEINSKHKRTSLGLEYQRSNFSLTANKYHPLSNKVVIGDYTEEALSGHDIKVTGQIPYIPWAKIKGTHYYWDQSAGGSINGSILGVEVQLSPSSSIEFGQEDSNTMEHSGYAKLNLSFPFNTNEKMTSFAFDKKAFRDSTRMDLTLLEMVERSQQIKIEKLLNKHAIQSATSATIAEDTTGTYTIVLDSEPTSDVTIRLTSSDTTAATVTPLLTFTTSNWSRPQTITITAENDNDTDNETVIISYAISGGGYDTVSMANFTATMIDNDTAAITQLATAAVTQLAISATAVVAGVTQSATVMIMSEGRTGAYTIVLNSEPEGDVTIRLTSSDIAVATVTRSLTFTTSNWSRPQTITITAVNDPDMDNETVAIRHVISGGGYGSVSMSDIKVRIIDRTPSSALKSIIQSTTTVDIGENTTDTYTVVLDADPTGDVVIAMTSSDTNIVTVTPSLTFTTNNWATPQIVTVTSVRDINVDKVVYVSHTVTGSGYNAVTMSDVLVHVSDIPVEFVQVCNFWFFVCFGWQLEEVKPQSIIQSATSATIAETATGTYTIVLGKKPTSDVTIRLTSSDTTAATVTPLLTFTRRNWSRPQMVTVTGVNDNDAVRETVIISHAISGGGYDTVSMASFTATMIDDDTAGITQSVTSATIAESATATYTVVLDSEPTSDVTIRLTSSDTTAATVTPVLTFTRRNWSRPQMVTVTGVNDGDTDNETVVISHAISGGGYDALSMTNFTATMIDDDITFKGLSYTLITSPDTGRIWLDRNLGATRVATSSTDSAAYGYSYQWGRNDDGHESRTSGITTTRATTIAPAHNNYIFNNITYYWTSADSNGALRAAAWADGGSNDICPVGFSVPTEAELAADTISATTTTIINKDTAFSSFLKIPVAGYRNTDNVFNFVDAHIFLWTRSASGSISRYLTINSGVNFYNSYRAYAMSVRCIKS
;
A
#
# COMPACT_ATOMS: atom_id res chain seq x y z
N MET A 1 -29.24 -34.61 -42.42
CA MET A 1 -30.10 -34.56 -41.22
C MET A 1 -30.99 -33.30 -41.10
N LEU A 2 -30.98 -32.39 -42.10
CA LEU A 2 -31.89 -31.24 -42.15
C LEU A 2 -33.28 -31.54 -42.76
N SER A 3 -33.49 -32.70 -43.40
CA SER A 3 -34.80 -33.07 -43.97
C SER A 3 -35.78 -33.66 -42.95
N SER A 4 -35.30 -34.41 -41.95
CA SER A 4 -36.19 -35.03 -40.93
C SER A 4 -36.66 -34.06 -39.85
N GLY A 5 -35.93 -32.96 -39.63
CA GLY A 5 -36.32 -31.88 -38.70
C GLY A 5 -37.43 -31.02 -39.29
N LEU A 6 -37.40 -30.74 -40.60
CA LEU A 6 -38.43 -29.99 -41.30
C LEU A 6 -39.72 -30.80 -41.47
N ASP A 7 -39.64 -32.12 -41.65
CA ASP A 7 -40.82 -33.01 -41.65
C ASP A 7 -41.41 -33.23 -40.26
N LYS A 8 -40.59 -33.19 -39.19
CA LYS A 8 -41.08 -33.19 -37.80
C LYS A 8 -41.67 -31.84 -37.41
N LEU A 9 -41.11 -30.71 -37.86
CA LEU A 9 -41.66 -29.36 -37.66
C LEU A 9 -42.94 -29.16 -38.47
N LYS A 10 -43.03 -29.69 -39.70
CA LYS A 10 -44.28 -29.76 -40.48
C LYS A 10 -45.31 -30.67 -39.83
N ARG A 11 -44.92 -31.82 -39.25
CA ARG A 11 -45.83 -32.68 -38.46
C ARG A 11 -46.23 -32.05 -37.14
N PHE A 12 -45.36 -31.28 -36.48
CA PHE A 12 -45.64 -30.58 -35.23
C PHE A 12 -46.54 -29.37 -35.45
N LEU A 13 -46.29 -28.58 -36.51
CA LEU A 13 -47.19 -27.52 -36.98
C LEU A 13 -48.51 -28.09 -37.51
N ALA A 14 -48.51 -29.26 -38.17
CA ALA A 14 -49.73 -29.92 -38.60
C ALA A 14 -50.50 -30.54 -37.42
N LEU A 15 -49.86 -31.11 -36.41
CA LEU A 15 -50.52 -31.66 -35.21
C LEU A 15 -51.01 -30.54 -34.28
N SER A 16 -50.25 -29.44 -34.13
CA SER A 16 -50.63 -28.31 -33.28
C SER A 16 -51.71 -27.43 -33.93
N LEU A 17 -51.72 -27.29 -35.26
CA LEU A 17 -52.90 -26.75 -35.97
C LEU A 17 -54.07 -27.74 -36.02
N LEU A 18 -53.84 -29.07 -35.93
CA LEU A 18 -54.94 -30.03 -35.88
C LEU A 18 -55.62 -30.12 -34.50
N THR A 19 -54.91 -29.83 -33.41
CA THR A 19 -55.49 -29.83 -32.05
C THR A 19 -56.09 -28.48 -31.66
N THR A 20 -55.70 -27.37 -32.29
CA THR A 20 -56.23 -26.02 -31.97
C THR A 20 -57.32 -25.50 -32.91
N LEU A 21 -57.67 -26.24 -33.98
CA LEU A 21 -58.81 -25.89 -34.87
C LEU A 21 -59.98 -26.88 -34.84
N SER A 22 -59.99 -27.85 -33.91
CA SER A 22 -61.24 -28.50 -33.52
C SER A 22 -61.92 -27.69 -32.41
N PHE A 23 -62.63 -26.63 -32.80
CA PHE A 23 -63.83 -26.24 -32.06
C PHE A 23 -64.86 -27.36 -32.23
N ASN A 24 -64.66 -28.47 -31.53
CA ASN A 24 -65.70 -29.39 -31.13
C ASN A 24 -65.61 -29.52 -29.62
N VAL A 25 -66.57 -28.86 -28.99
CA VAL A 25 -67.08 -29.11 -27.65
C VAL A 25 -67.00 -30.61 -27.31
N PHE A 26 -66.19 -30.98 -26.32
CA PHE A 26 -66.53 -32.06 -25.40
C PHE A 26 -66.99 -31.38 -24.11
N ALA A 27 -68.26 -30.99 -24.03
CA ALA A 27 -69.17 -31.74 -23.18
C ALA A 27 -70.22 -32.49 -24.00
N VAL A 28 -70.10 -33.82 -24.06
CA VAL A 28 -71.25 -34.73 -24.02
C VAL A 28 -70.79 -36.00 -23.30
N ASP A 29 -71.33 -36.21 -22.11
CA ASP A 29 -71.42 -37.51 -21.48
C ASP A 29 -72.15 -38.47 -22.43
N ASN A 30 -71.52 -39.61 -22.73
CA ASN A 30 -72.07 -40.85 -23.33
C ASN A 30 -71.62 -41.19 -24.78
N PRO A 31 -70.78 -42.23 -24.96
CA PRO A 31 -70.24 -42.65 -26.25
C PRO A 31 -71.09 -43.74 -26.90
N GLN A 32 -72.24 -43.39 -27.48
CA GLN A 32 -72.91 -44.25 -28.48
C GLN A 32 -73.69 -43.41 -29.50
N GLN A 33 -73.05 -43.08 -30.63
CA GLN A 33 -73.59 -43.20 -32.01
C GLN A 33 -72.77 -42.36 -33.00
N LEU A 34 -72.11 -43.07 -33.90
CA LEU A 34 -71.48 -42.56 -35.11
C LEU A 34 -72.58 -42.23 -36.15
N ASN A 35 -72.44 -41.16 -36.94
CA ASN A 35 -72.65 -41.25 -38.39
C ASN A 35 -71.95 -40.12 -39.16
N LYS A 36 -71.14 -40.53 -40.13
CA LYS A 36 -70.32 -39.74 -41.06
C LYS A 36 -71.18 -39.07 -42.14
N ALA A 37 -70.94 -37.79 -42.39
CA ALA A 37 -70.99 -37.18 -43.73
C ALA A 37 -69.94 -36.05 -43.79
N GLU A 38 -69.12 -36.06 -44.83
CA GLU A 38 -67.73 -35.60 -44.86
C GLU A 38 -67.56 -34.07 -45.05
N PHE A 39 -66.73 -33.45 -44.19
CA PHE A 39 -66.17 -32.12 -44.40
C PHE A 39 -64.82 -32.26 -45.11
N ASN A 40 -64.74 -31.85 -46.38
CA ASN A 40 -63.50 -31.97 -47.16
C ASN A 40 -62.50 -30.86 -46.80
N LYS A 41 -61.58 -31.22 -45.90
CA LYS A 41 -60.55 -30.36 -45.29
C LYS A 41 -59.54 -29.77 -46.31
N ALA A 42 -59.41 -30.35 -47.50
CA ALA A 42 -58.42 -29.92 -48.50
C ALA A 42 -58.82 -28.63 -49.25
N ALA A 43 -60.11 -28.29 -49.33
CA ALA A 43 -60.57 -27.12 -50.08
C ALA A 43 -60.49 -25.80 -49.30
N TYR A 44 -60.41 -25.86 -47.96
CA TYR A 44 -60.43 -24.66 -47.10
C TYR A 44 -59.03 -24.09 -46.81
N LEU A 45 -57.98 -24.83 -47.16
CA LEU A 45 -56.58 -24.49 -46.89
C LEU A 45 -55.78 -24.12 -48.16
N ASP A 46 -56.40 -24.13 -49.34
CA ASP A 46 -55.76 -23.70 -50.58
C ASP A 46 -55.98 -22.20 -50.83
N LEU A 47 -55.00 -21.39 -50.41
CA LEU A 47 -54.99 -19.93 -50.57
C LEU A 47 -54.58 -19.46 -51.98
N SER A 48 -54.39 -20.37 -52.94
CA SER A 48 -53.85 -20.05 -54.28
C SER A 48 -54.89 -19.75 -55.38
N LYS A 49 -56.19 -19.79 -55.09
CA LYS A 49 -57.26 -19.50 -56.08
C LYS A 49 -58.28 -18.47 -55.58
N PRO A 50 -58.73 -17.53 -56.44
CA PRO A 50 -59.80 -16.61 -56.07
C PRO A 50 -61.15 -17.34 -56.04
N TYR A 51 -61.88 -17.14 -54.94
CA TYR A 51 -63.24 -17.63 -54.77
C TYR A 51 -64.23 -16.79 -55.60
N ASN A 52 -64.87 -17.38 -56.60
CA ASN A 52 -65.90 -16.73 -57.42
C ASN A 52 -67.30 -17.15 -56.94
N GLY A 53 -68.00 -16.24 -56.26
CA GLY A 53 -69.35 -16.47 -55.74
C GLY A 53 -70.43 -15.92 -56.67
N ASN A 54 -70.89 -16.73 -57.63
CA ASN A 54 -72.18 -16.54 -58.30
C ASN A 54 -73.06 -17.78 -58.06
N ASN A 55 -73.81 -17.81 -56.95
CA ASN A 55 -75.24 -18.13 -57.01
C ASN A 55 -75.95 -17.83 -55.67
N PRO A 56 -77.12 -17.17 -55.70
CA PRO A 56 -77.89 -16.82 -54.52
C PRO A 56 -78.93 -17.90 -54.21
N GLN A 57 -78.93 -18.46 -53.00
CA GLN A 57 -80.15 -19.01 -52.39
C GLN A 57 -80.12 -18.82 -50.86
N PRO A 58 -81.26 -18.47 -50.23
CA PRO A 58 -81.34 -18.08 -48.83
C PRO A 58 -81.46 -19.33 -47.94
N VAL A 59 -80.39 -19.66 -47.23
CA VAL A 59 -80.41 -20.68 -46.17
C VAL A 59 -80.32 -19.96 -44.83
N SER A 60 -81.25 -20.25 -43.92
CA SER A 60 -81.32 -19.69 -42.58
C SER A 60 -79.97 -19.82 -41.87
N LYS A 61 -79.37 -18.68 -41.47
CA LYS A 61 -78.10 -18.62 -40.75
C LYS A 61 -78.24 -19.28 -39.39
N LYS A 62 -77.97 -20.59 -39.29
CA LYS A 62 -77.54 -21.22 -38.04
C LYS A 62 -76.12 -20.74 -37.77
N TYR A 63 -75.99 -19.82 -36.81
CA TYR A 63 -74.71 -19.32 -36.33
C TYR A 63 -73.86 -20.49 -35.81
N ASN A 64 -72.62 -20.61 -36.29
CA ASN A 64 -71.66 -21.54 -35.71
C ASN A 64 -71.26 -21.05 -34.30
N GLN A 65 -70.88 -21.96 -33.41
CA GLN A 65 -70.60 -21.67 -32.00
C GLN A 65 -69.49 -20.62 -31.82
N ALA A 66 -68.54 -20.53 -32.75
CA ALA A 66 -67.53 -19.47 -32.76
C ALA A 66 -68.15 -18.07 -32.95
N THR A 67 -69.18 -17.92 -33.79
CA THR A 67 -69.89 -16.63 -33.96
C THR A 67 -70.76 -16.30 -32.75
N THR A 68 -71.26 -17.30 -32.01
CA THR A 68 -72.02 -17.13 -30.78
C THR A 68 -71.13 -16.70 -29.62
N LEU A 69 -69.98 -17.37 -29.43
CA LEU A 69 -68.96 -17.02 -28.44
C LEU A 69 -68.38 -15.63 -28.71
N LEU A 70 -68.13 -15.30 -29.98
CA LEU A 70 -67.64 -13.97 -30.36
C LEU A 70 -68.73 -12.89 -30.19
N LYS A 71 -70.01 -13.23 -30.35
CA LYS A 71 -71.14 -12.34 -30.04
C LYS A 71 -71.36 -12.16 -28.54
N GLU A 72 -71.07 -13.18 -27.72
CA GLU A 72 -71.05 -13.09 -26.26
C GLU A 72 -69.85 -12.28 -25.77
N VAL A 73 -68.64 -12.51 -26.28
CA VAL A 73 -67.47 -11.67 -25.98
C VAL A 73 -67.72 -10.23 -26.45
N ALA A 74 -68.22 -10.01 -27.67
CA ALA A 74 -68.62 -8.68 -28.13
C ALA A 74 -69.87 -8.13 -27.40
N GLY A 75 -70.68 -8.98 -26.78
CA GLY A 75 -71.85 -8.62 -25.97
C GLY A 75 -71.46 -8.18 -24.56
N THR A 76 -70.52 -8.89 -23.94
CA THR A 76 -69.87 -8.57 -22.67
C THR A 76 -69.01 -7.31 -22.82
N VAL A 77 -68.29 -7.16 -23.93
CA VAL A 77 -67.56 -5.92 -24.28
C VAL A 77 -68.54 -4.76 -24.53
N ARG A 78 -69.68 -4.97 -25.21
CA ARG A 78 -70.75 -3.95 -25.36
C ARG A 78 -71.42 -3.57 -24.04
N ASN A 79 -71.64 -4.54 -23.14
CA ASN A 79 -72.23 -4.29 -21.83
C ASN A 79 -71.24 -3.64 -20.85
N ALA A 80 -69.94 -3.93 -20.98
CA ALA A 80 -68.87 -3.30 -20.21
C ALA A 80 -68.51 -1.88 -20.70
N LEU A 81 -68.75 -1.56 -21.98
CA LEU A 81 -68.42 -0.27 -22.59
C LEU A 81 -69.63 0.65 -22.86
N GLY A 82 -70.86 0.20 -22.64
CA GLY A 82 -72.09 0.98 -22.80
C GLY A 82 -72.54 1.17 -24.26
N SER A 83 -73.86 1.25 -24.48
CA SER A 83 -74.46 1.39 -25.81
C SER A 83 -74.02 2.68 -26.52
N THR A 84 -73.43 2.54 -27.71
CA THR A 84 -72.97 3.68 -28.52
C THR A 84 -74.00 4.00 -29.59
N ASN A 85 -74.78 5.07 -29.39
CA ASN A 85 -75.02 6.01 -30.49
C ASN A 85 -73.79 6.95 -30.54
N SER A 86 -73.43 7.40 -31.75
CA SER A 86 -72.19 8.10 -32.10
C SER A 86 -71.79 9.26 -31.19
N ASP A 87 -72.73 9.85 -30.46
CA ASP A 87 -72.49 11.07 -29.66
C ASP A 87 -71.90 10.77 -28.28
N ASN A 88 -71.82 9.49 -27.88
CA ASN A 88 -71.16 9.05 -26.64
C ASN A 88 -69.76 8.47 -26.85
N ALA A 89 -69.29 8.29 -28.09
CA ALA A 89 -67.89 7.94 -28.35
C ALA A 89 -66.96 9.13 -28.04
N ASP A 90 -67.41 10.36 -28.30
CA ASP A 90 -66.73 11.59 -27.88
C ASP A 90 -66.82 11.82 -26.37
N GLN A 91 -67.89 11.33 -25.70
CA GLN A 91 -67.98 11.36 -24.23
C GLN A 91 -67.18 10.25 -23.53
N LEU A 92 -67.01 9.07 -24.13
CA LEU A 92 -66.13 8.02 -23.64
C LEU A 92 -64.67 8.36 -23.94
N GLY A 93 -64.38 8.90 -25.13
CA GLY A 93 -63.13 9.55 -25.46
C GLY A 93 -62.80 10.67 -24.47
N ASN A 94 -63.74 11.58 -24.19
CA ASN A 94 -63.54 12.60 -23.14
C ASN A 94 -63.55 12.03 -21.72
N LYS A 95 -64.26 10.96 -21.37
CA LYS A 95 -64.21 10.34 -20.02
C LYS A 95 -62.96 9.48 -19.81
N ILE A 96 -62.39 8.88 -20.85
CA ILE A 96 -61.09 8.19 -20.81
C ILE A 96 -59.99 9.27 -20.79
N THR A 97 -60.03 10.23 -21.71
CA THR A 97 -59.04 11.31 -21.80
C THR A 97 -59.11 12.31 -20.65
N THR A 98 -60.24 12.47 -19.95
CA THR A 98 -60.39 13.41 -18.80
C THR A 98 -60.61 12.68 -17.48
N GLY A 99 -61.29 11.53 -17.45
CA GLY A 99 -61.57 10.75 -16.23
C GLY A 99 -60.46 9.78 -15.86
N ILE A 100 -59.89 9.03 -16.81
CA ILE A 100 -58.67 8.24 -16.57
C ILE A 100 -57.47 9.20 -16.43
N SER A 101 -57.42 10.29 -17.19
CA SER A 101 -56.43 11.36 -16.98
C SER A 101 -56.54 11.98 -15.60
N ASN A 102 -57.71 12.39 -15.09
CA ASN A 102 -57.81 13.01 -13.76
C ASN A 102 -57.80 12.01 -12.59
N GLN A 103 -58.21 10.76 -12.76
CA GLN A 103 -58.10 9.74 -11.69
C GLN A 103 -56.71 9.09 -11.65
N LEU A 104 -56.04 8.82 -12.79
CA LEU A 104 -54.62 8.47 -12.79
C LEU A 104 -53.75 9.68 -12.41
N LYS A 105 -54.07 10.91 -12.82
CA LYS A 105 -53.41 12.14 -12.30
C LYS A 105 -53.75 12.50 -10.86
N ASN A 106 -54.55 11.72 -10.12
CA ASN A 106 -54.74 11.98 -8.68
C ASN A 106 -54.37 10.76 -7.82
N GLN A 107 -54.50 9.52 -8.33
CA GLN A 107 -54.07 8.31 -7.63
C GLN A 107 -52.72 7.77 -8.10
N ALA A 108 -52.38 7.86 -9.38
CA ALA A 108 -51.02 7.58 -9.84
C ALA A 108 -50.11 8.82 -9.64
N ALA A 109 -50.65 10.03 -9.68
CA ALA A 109 -49.91 11.24 -9.35
C ALA A 109 -49.40 11.27 -7.89
N ASN A 110 -50.26 11.13 -6.88
CA ASN A 110 -49.81 11.29 -5.49
C ASN A 110 -48.83 10.20 -4.98
N LYS A 111 -48.64 9.08 -5.70
CA LYS A 111 -47.60 8.07 -5.40
C LYS A 111 -46.51 7.92 -6.47
N THR A 112 -46.67 8.51 -7.65
CA THR A 112 -45.72 8.39 -8.79
C THR A 112 -45.24 9.75 -9.32
N GLU A 113 -45.78 10.88 -8.86
CA GLU A 113 -45.33 12.25 -9.23
C GLU A 113 -43.93 12.58 -8.72
N GLY A 114 -43.46 11.91 -7.65
CA GLY A 114 -42.08 12.05 -7.21
C GLY A 114 -41.06 11.42 -8.16
N LEU A 115 -41.44 10.39 -8.92
CA LEU A 115 -40.50 9.61 -9.75
C LEU A 115 -40.59 9.90 -11.25
N ILE A 116 -41.74 10.34 -11.79
CA ILE A 116 -41.91 10.39 -13.26
C ILE A 116 -42.10 11.81 -13.82
N ASN A 117 -42.66 12.79 -13.10
CA ASN A 117 -43.28 13.93 -13.81
C ASN A 117 -42.53 15.28 -13.87
N SER A 118 -41.20 15.28 -13.93
CA SER A 118 -40.47 16.46 -14.47
C SER A 118 -39.06 16.13 -14.97
N LYS A 119 -38.39 15.17 -14.31
CA LYS A 119 -37.08 14.66 -14.75
C LYS A 119 -37.21 13.55 -15.79
N ALA A 120 -38.13 12.59 -15.65
CA ALA A 120 -38.27 11.52 -16.64
C ALA A 120 -38.81 12.03 -17.97
N ASN A 121 -39.78 12.95 -18.00
CA ASN A 121 -40.19 13.61 -19.26
C ASN A 121 -39.08 14.49 -19.88
N LYS A 122 -38.20 15.12 -19.08
CA LYS A 122 -37.00 15.82 -19.59
C LYS A 122 -35.89 14.86 -20.05
N LEU A 123 -35.80 13.67 -19.46
CA LEU A 123 -34.82 12.62 -19.75
C LEU A 123 -35.26 11.83 -20.99
N LEU A 124 -36.53 11.43 -21.08
CA LEU A 124 -37.17 10.74 -22.21
C LEU A 124 -37.20 11.63 -23.46
N ASN A 125 -37.46 12.95 -23.32
CA ASN A 125 -37.37 13.89 -24.45
C ASN A 125 -35.92 14.23 -24.86
N LYS A 126 -34.90 13.85 -24.08
CA LYS A 126 -33.49 14.04 -24.43
C LYS A 126 -32.94 12.92 -25.32
N PHE A 127 -33.58 11.75 -25.34
CA PHE A 127 -33.11 10.56 -26.08
C PHE A 127 -33.60 10.46 -27.53
N GLY A 128 -34.42 11.40 -28.03
CA GLY A 128 -34.87 11.39 -29.43
C GLY A 128 -36.11 10.53 -29.68
N ALA A 129 -36.24 9.97 -30.89
CA ALA A 129 -37.46 9.36 -31.44
C ALA A 129 -37.80 7.93 -30.91
N GLY A 130 -37.68 7.70 -29.60
CA GLY A 130 -38.02 6.42 -28.96
C GLY A 130 -39.51 6.25 -28.62
N ARG A 131 -39.86 5.06 -28.12
CA ARG A 131 -41.22 4.70 -27.68
C ARG A 131 -41.18 4.20 -26.23
N SER A 132 -42.20 4.54 -25.45
CA SER A 132 -42.38 3.99 -24.10
C SER A 132 -43.76 3.37 -23.94
N GLU A 133 -43.88 2.31 -23.15
CA GLU A 133 -45.14 1.62 -22.87
C GLU A 133 -45.32 1.47 -21.36
N VAL A 134 -46.53 1.76 -20.89
CA VAL A 134 -46.95 1.48 -19.51
C VAL A 134 -48.03 0.42 -19.56
N SER A 135 -47.76 -0.71 -18.91
CA SER A 135 -48.74 -1.76 -18.68
C SER A 135 -49.23 -1.76 -17.24
N ILE A 136 -50.52 -2.00 -17.04
CA ILE A 136 -51.15 -2.18 -15.72
C ILE A 136 -51.93 -3.49 -15.73
N GLY A 137 -51.59 -4.41 -14.83
CA GLY A 137 -52.23 -5.72 -14.70
C GLY A 137 -52.84 -5.95 -13.32
N GLY A 138 -53.56 -7.07 -13.16
CA GLY A 138 -54.13 -7.45 -11.86
C GLY A 138 -55.30 -6.57 -11.42
N ILE A 139 -56.06 -6.01 -12.38
CA ILE A 139 -57.17 -5.07 -12.18
C ILE A 139 -58.30 -5.67 -11.31
N SER A 140 -58.42 -7.00 -11.26
CA SER A 140 -59.35 -7.75 -10.40
C SER A 140 -58.75 -8.22 -9.07
N SER A 141 -57.45 -8.04 -8.84
CA SER A 141 -56.73 -8.54 -7.66
C SER A 141 -56.53 -7.44 -6.60
N LYS A 142 -56.29 -7.82 -5.33
CA LYS A 142 -55.98 -6.88 -4.25
C LYS A 142 -54.64 -6.12 -4.45
N LYS A 143 -53.80 -6.54 -5.41
CA LYS A 143 -52.44 -6.01 -5.64
C LYS A 143 -52.18 -5.80 -7.14
N LEU A 144 -52.32 -4.56 -7.63
CA LEU A 144 -52.07 -4.16 -9.03
C LEU A 144 -50.63 -4.47 -9.47
N SER A 145 -50.38 -5.07 -10.64
CA SER A 145 -49.03 -5.14 -11.23
C SER A 145 -48.82 -3.99 -12.22
N TYR A 146 -47.57 -3.53 -12.38
CA TYR A 146 -47.25 -2.52 -13.40
C TYR A 146 -45.94 -2.85 -14.11
N ASN A 147 -45.85 -2.46 -15.37
CA ASN A 147 -44.64 -2.52 -16.18
C ASN A 147 -44.44 -1.19 -16.89
N ILE A 148 -43.21 -0.66 -16.88
CA ILE A 148 -42.84 0.54 -17.61
C ILE A 148 -41.68 0.16 -18.52
N ASP A 149 -41.90 0.10 -19.82
CA ASP A 149 -40.90 -0.23 -20.83
C ASP A 149 -40.52 1.03 -21.64
N THR A 150 -39.26 1.14 -22.04
CA THR A 150 -38.79 2.15 -23.00
C THR A 150 -37.82 1.52 -23.98
N ILE A 151 -37.97 1.83 -25.26
CA ILE A 151 -37.12 1.34 -26.34
C ILE A 151 -36.58 2.53 -27.14
N GLN A 152 -35.27 2.52 -27.38
CA GLN A 152 -34.54 3.59 -28.04
C GLN A 152 -33.68 3.04 -29.17
N PRO A 153 -33.77 3.59 -30.40
CA PRO A 153 -32.86 3.22 -31.48
C PRO A 153 -31.44 3.72 -31.18
N LEU A 154 -30.45 2.87 -31.43
CA LEU A 154 -29.02 3.20 -31.39
C LEU A 154 -28.42 3.35 -32.80
N SER A 155 -29.09 2.79 -33.82
CA SER A 155 -28.73 2.97 -35.22
C SER A 155 -29.45 4.17 -35.85
N GLU A 156 -29.00 4.60 -37.04
CA GLU A 156 -29.71 5.63 -37.81
C GLU A 156 -31.21 5.31 -37.90
N PHE A 157 -32.05 6.30 -37.57
CA PHE A 157 -33.48 6.10 -37.40
C PHE A 157 -34.27 7.03 -38.34
N ASN A 158 -34.82 6.46 -39.41
CA ASN A 158 -35.65 7.15 -40.39
C ASN A 158 -36.62 6.16 -41.08
N SER A 159 -37.52 6.65 -41.92
CA SER A 159 -38.55 5.84 -42.59
C SER A 159 -38.03 4.85 -43.66
N LYS A 160 -36.71 4.79 -43.91
CA LYS A 160 -36.08 3.90 -44.92
C LYS A 160 -35.17 2.83 -44.30
N ILE A 161 -35.17 2.67 -42.97
CA ILE A 161 -34.27 1.74 -42.28
C ILE A 161 -34.59 0.28 -42.62
N LYS A 162 -33.53 -0.52 -42.83
CA LYS A 162 -33.64 -1.97 -43.05
C LYS A 162 -33.11 -2.80 -41.88
N THR A 163 -32.38 -2.16 -40.98
CA THR A 163 -31.83 -2.75 -39.76
C THR A 163 -32.02 -1.78 -38.61
N LEU A 164 -32.33 -2.29 -37.44
CA LEU A 164 -32.54 -1.51 -36.22
C LEU A 164 -31.74 -2.14 -35.09
N THR A 165 -30.72 -1.44 -34.61
CA THR A 165 -30.10 -1.73 -33.30
C THR A 165 -30.77 -0.85 -32.27
N PHE A 166 -31.21 -1.43 -31.16
CA PHE A 166 -31.94 -0.70 -30.12
C PHE A 166 -31.53 -1.14 -28.71
N ILE A 167 -31.71 -0.24 -27.76
CA ILE A 167 -31.66 -0.54 -26.33
C ILE A 167 -33.08 -0.50 -25.77
N GLN A 168 -33.42 -1.45 -24.90
CA GLN A 168 -34.70 -1.49 -24.21
C GLN A 168 -34.46 -1.58 -22.70
N GLY A 169 -35.05 -0.65 -21.95
CA GLY A 169 -35.07 -0.66 -20.49
C GLY A 169 -36.49 -0.91 -19.99
N SER A 170 -36.65 -1.60 -18.87
CA SER A 170 -37.96 -1.74 -18.23
C SER A 170 -37.88 -1.80 -16.71
N LEU A 171 -38.90 -1.26 -16.05
CA LEU A 171 -39.15 -1.41 -14.63
C LEU A 171 -40.47 -2.16 -14.45
N PHE A 172 -40.35 -3.39 -13.97
CA PHE A 172 -41.47 -4.28 -13.73
C PHE A 172 -41.71 -4.43 -12.23
N ASN A 173 -42.97 -4.49 -11.84
CA ASN A 173 -43.34 -4.74 -10.45
C ASN A 173 -44.57 -5.66 -10.37
N SER A 174 -44.40 -6.78 -9.66
CA SER A 174 -45.44 -7.78 -9.44
C SER A 174 -45.21 -8.56 -8.15
N GLU A 175 -46.22 -9.33 -7.75
CA GLU A 175 -46.09 -10.35 -6.72
C GLU A 175 -45.36 -11.59 -7.26
N ASN A 176 -44.47 -12.16 -6.45
CA ASN A 176 -43.71 -13.38 -6.72
C ASN A 176 -43.58 -14.15 -5.39
N GLU A 177 -44.14 -15.36 -5.31
CA GLU A 177 -44.14 -16.19 -4.09
C GLU A 177 -44.56 -15.42 -2.81
N GLY A 178 -45.70 -14.71 -2.91
CA GLY A 178 -46.32 -13.98 -1.78
C GLY A 178 -45.70 -12.61 -1.46
N SER A 179 -44.60 -12.23 -2.14
CA SER A 179 -43.85 -10.99 -1.88
C SER A 179 -43.87 -10.04 -3.06
N ARG A 180 -43.94 -8.73 -2.79
CA ARG A 180 -43.92 -7.66 -3.81
C ARG A 180 -42.49 -7.39 -4.25
N ARG A 181 -42.22 -7.48 -5.56
CA ARG A 181 -40.85 -7.38 -6.10
C ARG A 181 -40.73 -6.36 -7.21
N ASN A 182 -39.59 -5.68 -7.27
CA ASN A 182 -39.24 -4.74 -8.33
C ASN A 182 -38.12 -5.33 -9.17
N THR A 183 -38.34 -5.47 -10.48
CA THR A 183 -37.36 -5.99 -11.43
C THR A 183 -37.00 -4.90 -12.43
N LEU A 184 -35.72 -4.57 -12.51
CA LEU A 184 -35.14 -3.74 -13.55
C LEU A 184 -34.61 -4.66 -14.65
N ASN A 185 -35.00 -4.43 -15.91
CA ASN A 185 -34.45 -5.16 -17.05
C ASN A 185 -33.81 -4.18 -18.02
N LEU A 186 -32.63 -4.54 -18.52
CA LEU A 186 -31.91 -3.78 -19.55
C LEU A 186 -31.47 -4.74 -20.65
N GLY A 187 -31.78 -4.42 -21.89
CA GLY A 187 -31.46 -5.27 -23.02
C GLY A 187 -31.02 -4.51 -24.26
N LEU A 188 -30.24 -5.22 -25.07
CA LEU A 188 -29.79 -4.79 -26.39
C LEU A 188 -30.42 -5.72 -27.43
N GLY A 189 -30.99 -5.15 -28.48
CA GLY A 189 -31.61 -5.91 -29.55
C GLY A 189 -31.17 -5.45 -30.93
N HIS A 190 -31.22 -6.37 -31.88
CA HIS A 190 -30.98 -6.09 -33.29
C HIS A 190 -32.06 -6.75 -34.13
N ARG A 191 -32.73 -5.98 -34.98
CA ARG A 191 -33.79 -6.41 -35.90
C ARG A 191 -33.42 -6.09 -37.33
N MET A 192 -33.78 -6.99 -38.25
CA MET A 192 -33.51 -6.86 -39.68
C MET A 192 -34.77 -7.14 -40.49
N LEU A 193 -34.99 -6.33 -41.51
CA LEU A 193 -35.99 -6.61 -42.54
C LEU A 193 -35.46 -7.67 -43.50
N VAL A 194 -36.25 -8.73 -43.67
CA VAL A 194 -35.98 -9.85 -44.59
C VAL A 194 -37.18 -10.09 -45.49
N GLU A 195 -37.01 -10.95 -46.51
CA GLU A 195 -38.06 -11.28 -47.48
C GLU A 195 -38.67 -10.07 -48.20
N ASP A 196 -37.83 -9.23 -48.82
CA ASP A 196 -38.26 -7.98 -49.47
C ASP A 196 -39.07 -7.07 -48.53
N ASP A 197 -38.58 -6.91 -47.31
CA ASP A 197 -39.19 -6.10 -46.25
C ASP A 197 -40.50 -6.66 -45.68
N ARG A 198 -40.87 -7.94 -45.94
CA ARG A 198 -42.12 -8.56 -45.47
C ARG A 198 -42.04 -9.23 -44.11
N ALA A 199 -40.84 -9.42 -43.56
CA ALA A 199 -40.64 -10.04 -42.27
C ALA A 199 -39.52 -9.34 -41.49
N ILE A 200 -39.60 -9.39 -40.17
CA ILE A 200 -38.54 -8.99 -39.25
C ILE A 200 -37.95 -10.26 -38.65
N VAL A 201 -36.63 -10.38 -38.68
CA VAL A 201 -35.88 -11.32 -37.84
C VAL A 201 -35.12 -10.51 -36.80
N GLY A 202 -35.21 -10.92 -35.54
CA GLY A 202 -34.58 -10.22 -34.43
C GLY A 202 -33.85 -11.16 -33.49
N ILE A 203 -32.81 -10.64 -32.87
CA ILE A 203 -32.12 -11.24 -31.73
C ILE A 203 -32.01 -10.19 -30.63
N ASN A 204 -32.19 -10.61 -29.39
CA ASN A 204 -32.07 -9.73 -28.25
C ASN A 204 -31.39 -10.45 -27.07
N ILE A 205 -30.66 -9.66 -26.27
CA ILE A 205 -30.08 -10.10 -25.01
C ILE A 205 -30.54 -9.14 -23.92
N PHE A 206 -30.91 -9.69 -22.77
CA PHE A 206 -31.31 -8.90 -21.61
C PHE A 206 -30.57 -9.35 -20.36
N THR A 207 -30.33 -8.40 -19.46
CA THR A 207 -30.00 -8.64 -18.07
C THR A 207 -31.13 -8.10 -17.19
N ASP A 208 -31.54 -8.90 -16.21
CA ASP A 208 -32.62 -8.63 -15.29
C ASP A 208 -32.06 -8.62 -13.87
N TYR A 209 -32.50 -7.65 -13.07
CA TYR A 209 -32.12 -7.52 -11.67
C TYR A 209 -33.35 -7.27 -10.81
N GLU A 210 -33.61 -8.19 -9.88
CA GLU A 210 -34.69 -8.07 -8.90
C GLU A 210 -34.16 -7.45 -7.61
N ILE A 211 -34.64 -6.25 -7.29
CA ILE A 211 -34.07 -5.36 -6.25
C ILE A 211 -34.23 -5.95 -4.84
N ASN A 212 -35.34 -6.64 -4.56
CA ASN A 212 -35.67 -7.12 -3.22
C ASN A 212 -34.86 -8.36 -2.82
N SER A 213 -34.70 -9.34 -3.71
CA SER A 213 -33.89 -10.55 -3.45
C SER A 213 -32.47 -10.50 -3.99
N LYS A 214 -32.12 -9.45 -4.76
CA LYS A 214 -30.84 -9.31 -5.48
C LYS A 214 -30.59 -10.42 -6.51
N HIS A 215 -31.64 -11.13 -6.93
CA HIS A 215 -31.54 -12.12 -7.99
C HIS A 215 -31.18 -11.45 -9.33
N LYS A 216 -30.22 -12.06 -10.03
CA LYS A 216 -29.73 -11.65 -11.36
C LYS A 216 -30.11 -12.73 -12.37
N ARG A 217 -30.53 -12.35 -13.57
CA ARG A 217 -30.84 -13.28 -14.68
C ARG A 217 -30.42 -12.68 -16.01
N THR A 218 -29.95 -13.51 -16.93
CA THR A 218 -29.78 -13.13 -18.33
C THR A 218 -30.75 -13.89 -19.22
N SER A 219 -31.08 -13.33 -20.39
CA SER A 219 -31.85 -14.04 -21.40
C SER A 219 -31.38 -13.76 -22.81
N LEU A 220 -31.49 -14.78 -23.66
CA LEU A 220 -31.35 -14.66 -25.11
C LEU A 220 -32.73 -14.87 -25.76
N GLY A 221 -33.15 -13.91 -26.57
CA GLY A 221 -34.41 -13.94 -27.30
C GLY A 221 -34.21 -13.96 -28.82
N LEU A 222 -35.02 -14.74 -29.50
CA LEU A 222 -35.15 -14.76 -30.96
C LEU A 222 -36.55 -14.31 -31.35
N GLU A 223 -36.63 -13.49 -32.40
CA GLU A 223 -37.87 -12.91 -32.90
C GLU A 223 -38.02 -13.21 -34.40
N TYR A 224 -39.22 -13.59 -34.81
CA TYR A 224 -39.63 -13.64 -36.21
C TYR A 224 -41.03 -13.05 -36.34
N GLN A 225 -41.17 -11.95 -37.07
CA GLN A 225 -42.43 -11.21 -37.15
C GLN A 225 -42.82 -10.95 -38.61
N ARG A 226 -44.11 -11.02 -38.88
CA ARG A 226 -44.80 -10.63 -40.10
C ARG A 226 -46.04 -9.81 -39.71
N SER A 227 -46.68 -9.21 -40.69
CA SER A 227 -47.81 -8.29 -40.46
C SER A 227 -49.01 -8.93 -39.76
N ASN A 228 -49.18 -10.24 -39.87
CA ASN A 228 -50.29 -10.99 -39.28
C ASN A 228 -49.86 -12.01 -38.22
N PHE A 229 -48.55 -12.18 -37.98
CA PHE A 229 -48.02 -13.25 -37.15
C PHE A 229 -46.66 -12.88 -36.54
N SER A 230 -46.44 -13.19 -35.27
CA SER A 230 -45.12 -13.18 -34.67
C SER A 230 -44.87 -14.44 -33.85
N LEU A 231 -43.60 -14.84 -33.82
CA LEU A 231 -43.04 -15.90 -33.00
C LEU A 231 -41.86 -15.31 -32.23
N THR A 232 -41.87 -15.46 -30.92
CA THR A 232 -40.70 -15.18 -30.08
C THR A 232 -40.34 -16.42 -29.27
N ALA A 233 -39.05 -16.63 -29.08
CA ALA A 233 -38.53 -17.70 -28.24
C ALA A 233 -37.43 -17.11 -27.35
N ASN A 234 -37.60 -17.22 -26.03
CA ASN A 234 -36.66 -16.68 -25.07
C ASN A 234 -36.12 -17.80 -24.19
N LYS A 235 -34.81 -17.81 -23.97
CA LYS A 235 -34.16 -18.69 -22.99
C LYS A 235 -33.59 -17.85 -21.87
N TYR A 236 -33.85 -18.28 -20.64
CA TYR A 236 -33.50 -17.58 -19.41
C TYR A 236 -32.51 -18.39 -18.60
N HIS A 237 -31.49 -17.71 -18.08
CA HIS A 237 -30.49 -18.30 -17.22
C HIS A 237 -30.24 -17.43 -16.00
N PRO A 238 -30.35 -17.97 -14.77
CA PRO A 238 -30.01 -17.25 -13.56
C PRO A 238 -28.50 -16.99 -13.53
N LEU A 239 -28.13 -15.81 -13.04
CA LEU A 239 -26.73 -15.41 -12.83
C LEU A 239 -26.40 -15.29 -11.34
N SER A 240 -27.41 -15.38 -10.46
CA SER A 240 -27.24 -15.30 -9.02
C SER A 240 -27.40 -16.69 -8.39
N ASN A 241 -26.56 -16.98 -7.41
CA ASN A 241 -26.71 -18.15 -6.54
C ASN A 241 -27.98 -18.07 -5.68
N LYS A 242 -28.24 -19.16 -4.95
CA LYS A 242 -29.25 -19.20 -3.89
C LYS A 242 -29.04 -18.06 -2.88
N VAL A 243 -30.11 -17.42 -2.47
CA VAL A 243 -30.10 -16.29 -1.52
C VAL A 243 -30.95 -16.64 -0.31
N VAL A 244 -30.38 -16.53 0.88
CA VAL A 244 -31.14 -16.70 2.13
C VAL A 244 -31.84 -15.39 2.48
N ILE A 245 -33.17 -15.41 2.60
CA ILE A 245 -34.02 -14.27 2.93
C ILE A 245 -34.96 -14.68 4.07
N GLY A 246 -34.61 -14.27 5.29
CA GLY A 246 -35.27 -14.75 6.51
C GLY A 246 -35.08 -16.25 6.66
N ASP A 247 -36.16 -16.97 6.96
CA ASP A 247 -36.15 -18.44 7.13
C ASP A 247 -36.18 -19.21 5.81
N TYR A 248 -36.06 -18.53 4.66
CA TYR A 248 -36.17 -19.15 3.35
C TYR A 248 -34.87 -19.03 2.56
N THR A 249 -34.57 -20.05 1.77
CA THR A 249 -33.59 -19.99 0.69
C THR A 249 -34.33 -19.87 -0.64
N GLU A 250 -34.04 -18.81 -1.39
CA GLU A 250 -34.59 -18.53 -2.71
C GLU A 250 -33.56 -18.80 -3.82
N GLU A 251 -33.99 -19.34 -4.95
CA GLU A 251 -33.17 -19.60 -6.13
C GLU A 251 -33.84 -19.01 -7.38
N ALA A 252 -33.10 -18.32 -8.23
CA ALA A 252 -33.60 -17.90 -9.54
C ALA A 252 -33.59 -19.08 -10.51
N LEU A 253 -34.68 -19.29 -11.25
CA LEU A 253 -34.84 -20.47 -12.09
C LEU A 253 -34.31 -20.26 -13.52
N SER A 254 -33.66 -21.29 -14.06
CA SER A 254 -33.43 -21.42 -15.50
C SER A 254 -34.74 -21.77 -16.20
N GLY A 255 -34.92 -21.36 -17.45
CA GLY A 255 -36.12 -21.71 -18.19
C GLY A 255 -36.15 -21.21 -19.61
N HIS A 256 -37.29 -21.39 -20.27
CA HIS A 256 -37.54 -20.84 -21.59
C HIS A 256 -39.03 -20.60 -21.81
N ASP A 257 -39.35 -19.68 -22.71
CA ASP A 257 -40.71 -19.50 -23.22
C ASP A 257 -40.71 -19.41 -24.75
N ILE A 258 -41.85 -19.78 -25.32
CA ILE A 258 -42.17 -19.59 -26.73
C ILE A 258 -43.52 -18.91 -26.79
N LYS A 259 -43.58 -17.74 -27.43
CA LYS A 259 -44.81 -17.00 -27.66
C LYS A 259 -45.14 -16.92 -29.13
N VAL A 260 -46.40 -17.15 -29.45
CA VAL A 260 -47.00 -17.01 -30.76
C VAL A 260 -48.12 -15.99 -30.67
N THR A 261 -48.04 -14.94 -31.48
CA THR A 261 -49.08 -13.92 -31.57
C THR A 261 -49.59 -13.87 -33.00
N GLY A 262 -50.90 -13.86 -33.20
CA GLY A 262 -51.53 -13.83 -34.53
C GLY A 262 -52.69 -12.86 -34.59
N GLN A 263 -52.84 -12.14 -35.70
CA GLN A 263 -54.05 -11.34 -35.96
C GLN A 263 -55.25 -12.30 -36.13
N ILE A 264 -56.38 -11.97 -35.51
CA ILE A 264 -57.60 -12.78 -35.69
C ILE A 264 -58.18 -12.51 -37.10
N PRO A 265 -58.48 -13.56 -37.90
CA PRO A 265 -59.01 -13.37 -39.25
C PRO A 265 -60.26 -12.49 -39.30
N TYR A 266 -60.29 -11.52 -40.21
CA TYR A 266 -61.34 -10.51 -40.38
C TYR A 266 -61.51 -9.52 -39.22
N ILE A 267 -60.70 -9.63 -38.17
CA ILE A 267 -60.77 -8.80 -36.95
C ILE A 267 -59.42 -8.11 -36.76
N PRO A 268 -59.15 -7.03 -37.51
CA PRO A 268 -57.83 -6.41 -37.52
C PRO A 268 -57.46 -5.66 -36.25
N TRP A 269 -58.43 -5.46 -35.36
CA TRP A 269 -58.27 -4.83 -34.06
C TRP A 269 -58.04 -5.84 -32.92
N ALA A 270 -57.97 -7.14 -33.21
CA ALA A 270 -57.73 -8.17 -32.20
C ALA A 270 -56.60 -9.11 -32.59
N LYS A 271 -55.79 -9.47 -31.59
CA LYS A 271 -54.72 -10.48 -31.70
C LYS A 271 -54.98 -11.60 -30.69
N ILE A 272 -54.68 -12.83 -31.09
CA ILE A 272 -54.61 -13.97 -30.18
C ILE A 272 -53.14 -14.23 -29.82
N LYS A 273 -52.86 -14.48 -28.56
CA LYS A 273 -51.52 -14.77 -28.02
C LYS A 273 -51.52 -16.12 -27.32
N GLY A 274 -50.62 -17.00 -27.72
CA GLY A 274 -50.34 -18.26 -27.05
C GLY A 274 -48.90 -18.27 -26.55
N THR A 275 -48.69 -18.53 -25.27
CA THR A 275 -47.34 -18.68 -24.69
C THR A 275 -47.23 -20.06 -24.07
N HIS A 276 -46.11 -20.74 -24.28
CA HIS A 276 -45.74 -21.94 -23.55
C HIS A 276 -44.42 -21.66 -22.82
N TYR A 277 -44.32 -22.07 -21.55
CA TYR A 277 -43.12 -21.84 -20.76
C TYR A 277 -42.73 -23.06 -19.93
N TYR A 278 -41.43 -23.16 -19.65
CA TYR A 278 -40.84 -24.19 -18.80
C TYR A 278 -39.79 -23.55 -17.89
N TRP A 279 -39.83 -23.88 -16.59
CA TRP A 279 -38.87 -23.45 -15.58
C TRP A 279 -38.32 -24.65 -14.83
N ASP A 280 -37.00 -24.72 -14.72
CA ASP A 280 -36.31 -25.83 -14.08
C ASP A 280 -36.15 -25.56 -12.59
N GLN A 281 -36.75 -26.41 -11.75
CA GLN A 281 -36.66 -26.32 -10.29
C GLN A 281 -35.62 -27.32 -9.77
N SER A 282 -34.89 -26.92 -8.72
CA SER A 282 -33.83 -27.73 -8.14
C SER A 282 -34.34 -28.70 -7.07
N ALA A 283 -35.40 -28.32 -6.34
CA ALA A 283 -35.97 -29.12 -5.26
C ALA A 283 -37.40 -29.59 -5.53
N GLY A 284 -38.20 -28.82 -6.26
CA GLY A 284 -39.54 -29.18 -6.73
C GLY A 284 -39.56 -29.86 -8.12
N GLY A 285 -40.75 -30.26 -8.57
CA GLY A 285 -40.95 -30.71 -9.95
C GLY A 285 -41.00 -29.51 -10.90
N SER A 286 -40.20 -29.53 -11.98
CA SER A 286 -40.09 -28.43 -12.94
C SER A 286 -41.45 -27.89 -13.39
N ILE A 287 -41.58 -26.56 -13.48
CA ILE A 287 -42.84 -25.89 -13.77
C ILE A 287 -43.05 -25.84 -15.28
N ASN A 288 -44.21 -26.30 -15.75
CA ASN A 288 -44.60 -26.23 -17.15
C ASN A 288 -46.02 -25.69 -17.27
N GLY A 289 -46.21 -24.67 -18.10
CA GLY A 289 -47.49 -24.00 -18.26
C GLY A 289 -47.70 -23.35 -19.61
N SER A 290 -48.93 -22.95 -19.86
CA SER A 290 -49.36 -22.26 -21.07
C SER A 290 -50.28 -21.09 -20.74
N ILE A 291 -50.16 -20.02 -21.53
CA ILE A 291 -50.98 -18.82 -21.42
C ILE A 291 -51.71 -18.62 -22.73
N LEU A 292 -53.03 -18.47 -22.69
CA LEU A 292 -53.85 -18.09 -23.83
C LEU A 292 -54.51 -16.74 -23.56
N GLY A 293 -54.21 -15.76 -24.40
CA GLY A 293 -54.72 -14.40 -24.28
C GLY A 293 -55.29 -13.84 -25.58
N VAL A 294 -56.16 -12.85 -25.45
CA VAL A 294 -56.68 -12.04 -26.55
C VAL A 294 -56.40 -10.58 -26.22
N GLU A 295 -55.69 -9.91 -27.14
CA GLU A 295 -55.43 -8.47 -27.07
C GLU A 295 -56.39 -7.75 -28.02
N VAL A 296 -57.07 -6.73 -27.49
CA VAL A 296 -58.00 -5.85 -28.21
C VAL A 296 -57.40 -4.46 -28.26
N GLN A 297 -57.15 -3.98 -29.47
CA GLN A 297 -56.68 -2.62 -29.72
C GLN A 297 -57.84 -1.63 -29.59
N LEU A 298 -57.69 -0.65 -28.69
CA LEU A 298 -58.68 0.40 -28.45
C LEU A 298 -58.36 1.65 -29.27
N SER A 299 -57.08 2.01 -29.37
CA SER A 299 -56.54 3.05 -30.26
C SER A 299 -55.13 2.64 -30.72
N PRO A 300 -54.47 3.38 -31.63
CA PRO A 300 -53.06 3.12 -31.96
C PRO A 300 -52.14 3.07 -30.73
N SER A 301 -52.42 3.86 -29.69
CA SER A 301 -51.63 3.91 -28.45
C SER A 301 -52.26 3.23 -27.22
N SER A 302 -53.36 2.49 -27.36
CA SER A 302 -53.98 1.80 -26.23
C SER A 302 -54.55 0.43 -26.60
N SER A 303 -54.30 -0.57 -25.75
CA SER A 303 -54.87 -1.92 -25.91
C SER A 303 -55.21 -2.54 -24.56
N ILE A 304 -56.16 -3.47 -24.55
CA ILE A 304 -56.48 -4.31 -23.40
C ILE A 304 -56.26 -5.76 -23.78
N GLU A 305 -55.52 -6.48 -22.96
CA GLU A 305 -55.32 -7.92 -23.06
C GLU A 305 -56.06 -8.62 -21.92
N PHE A 306 -56.75 -9.71 -22.24
CA PHE A 306 -57.34 -10.61 -21.27
C PHE A 306 -56.97 -12.04 -21.62
N GLY A 307 -56.70 -12.86 -20.62
CA GLY A 307 -56.24 -14.23 -20.85
C GLY A 307 -56.32 -15.11 -19.63
N GLN A 308 -55.91 -16.35 -19.83
CA GLN A 308 -55.86 -17.38 -18.81
C GLN A 308 -54.50 -18.09 -18.88
N GLU A 309 -53.94 -18.34 -17.70
CA GLU A 309 -52.73 -19.12 -17.48
C GLU A 309 -53.10 -20.44 -16.81
N ASP A 310 -52.54 -21.53 -17.31
CA ASP A 310 -52.70 -22.87 -16.74
C ASP A 310 -51.34 -23.57 -16.68
N SER A 311 -51.02 -24.21 -15.56
CA SER A 311 -49.72 -24.85 -15.33
C SER A 311 -49.84 -26.04 -14.38
N ASN A 312 -48.81 -26.89 -14.33
CA ASN A 312 -48.75 -28.01 -13.40
C ASN A 312 -48.70 -27.61 -11.91
N THR A 313 -48.46 -26.33 -11.61
CA THR A 313 -48.43 -25.79 -10.23
C THR A 313 -49.59 -24.83 -9.92
N MET A 314 -50.41 -24.46 -10.92
CA MET A 314 -51.51 -23.51 -10.77
C MET A 314 -52.62 -23.84 -11.78
N GLU A 315 -53.78 -24.20 -11.25
CA GLU A 315 -54.96 -24.53 -12.04
C GLU A 315 -55.75 -23.25 -12.39
N HIS A 316 -55.73 -22.87 -13.67
CA HIS A 316 -56.61 -21.86 -14.29
C HIS A 316 -56.67 -20.46 -13.62
N SER A 317 -55.65 -19.62 -13.84
CA SER A 317 -55.60 -18.22 -13.38
C SER A 317 -55.93 -17.21 -14.49
N GLY A 318 -57.01 -16.45 -14.33
CA GLY A 318 -57.42 -15.41 -15.28
C GLY A 318 -56.76 -14.05 -15.02
N TYR A 319 -56.35 -13.34 -16.08
CA TYR A 319 -55.75 -12.00 -15.97
C TYR A 319 -56.35 -10.99 -16.96
N ALA A 320 -56.23 -9.71 -16.60
CA ALA A 320 -56.50 -8.57 -17.48
C ALA A 320 -55.37 -7.55 -17.35
N LYS A 321 -54.94 -7.00 -18.49
CA LYS A 321 -53.80 -6.09 -18.64
C LYS A 321 -54.18 -4.93 -19.56
N LEU A 322 -54.03 -3.69 -19.11
CA LEU A 322 -54.16 -2.47 -19.92
C LEU A 322 -52.77 -2.01 -20.36
N ASN A 323 -52.56 -1.77 -21.65
CA ASN A 323 -51.32 -1.23 -22.20
C ASN A 323 -51.54 0.17 -22.78
N LEU A 324 -50.65 1.10 -22.46
CA LEU A 324 -50.65 2.49 -22.92
C LEU A 324 -49.28 2.84 -23.51
N SER A 325 -49.24 3.24 -24.78
CA SER A 325 -48.02 3.61 -25.49
C SER A 325 -47.84 5.13 -25.60
N PHE A 326 -46.60 5.60 -25.52
CA PHE A 326 -46.22 7.01 -25.54
C PHE A 326 -45.07 7.23 -26.55
N PRO A 327 -45.03 8.39 -27.24
CA PRO A 327 -45.97 9.52 -27.14
C PRO A 327 -47.34 9.22 -27.77
N PHE A 328 -48.42 9.79 -27.22
CA PHE A 328 -49.74 9.73 -27.85
C PHE A 328 -49.74 10.57 -29.13
N ASN A 329 -50.26 10.02 -30.22
CA ASN A 329 -50.42 10.78 -31.45
C ASN A 329 -51.63 11.74 -31.30
N THR A 330 -51.41 13.02 -31.60
CA THR A 330 -52.36 14.12 -31.34
C THR A 330 -53.66 14.06 -32.15
N ASN A 331 -53.72 13.19 -33.16
CA ASN A 331 -54.89 12.95 -34.01
C ASN A 331 -55.40 11.49 -33.93
N GLU A 332 -55.09 10.75 -32.87
CA GLU A 332 -55.58 9.37 -32.71
C GLU A 332 -57.10 9.27 -32.65
N LYS A 333 -57.65 8.35 -33.44
CA LYS A 333 -59.07 7.97 -33.38
C LYS A 333 -59.20 6.64 -32.65
N MET A 334 -60.31 6.49 -31.93
CA MET A 334 -60.72 5.20 -31.39
C MET A 334 -60.92 4.19 -32.53
N THR A 335 -60.60 2.94 -32.24
CA THR A 335 -60.77 1.83 -33.16
C THR A 335 -62.24 1.67 -33.51
N SER A 336 -62.55 1.55 -34.81
CA SER A 336 -63.93 1.46 -35.29
C SER A 336 -64.60 0.11 -35.01
N PHE A 337 -63.85 -0.85 -34.47
CA PHE A 337 -64.24 -2.25 -34.23
C PHE A 337 -64.94 -2.95 -35.41
N ALA A 338 -64.72 -2.45 -36.64
CA ALA A 338 -65.32 -3.01 -37.84
C ALA A 338 -64.61 -4.32 -38.25
N PHE A 339 -65.39 -5.27 -38.75
CA PHE A 339 -64.84 -6.46 -39.41
C PHE A 339 -64.33 -6.09 -40.80
N ASP A 340 -63.16 -6.62 -41.17
CA ASP A 340 -62.53 -6.38 -42.46
C ASP A 340 -63.11 -7.32 -43.52
N LYS A 341 -63.05 -6.93 -44.80
CA LYS A 341 -63.47 -7.77 -45.94
C LYS A 341 -62.42 -8.82 -46.28
N LYS A 342 -61.16 -8.60 -45.90
CA LYS A 342 -60.05 -9.54 -46.06
C LYS A 342 -59.74 -10.21 -44.73
N ALA A 343 -59.29 -11.47 -44.80
CA ALA A 343 -58.91 -12.23 -43.60
C ALA A 343 -57.77 -11.54 -42.82
N PHE A 344 -56.80 -10.95 -43.51
CA PHE A 344 -55.72 -10.16 -42.91
C PHE A 344 -55.60 -8.84 -43.66
N ARG A 345 -55.19 -7.77 -42.97
CA ARG A 345 -54.90 -6.50 -43.65
C ARG A 345 -53.66 -6.68 -44.51
N ASP A 346 -53.68 -6.17 -45.74
CA ASP A 346 -52.49 -6.15 -46.60
C ASP A 346 -51.47 -5.15 -46.02
N SER A 347 -50.56 -5.65 -45.19
CA SER A 347 -49.28 -4.99 -44.95
C SER A 347 -48.24 -5.84 -45.66
N THR A 348 -47.91 -5.40 -46.88
CA THR A 348 -46.89 -6.03 -47.73
C THR A 348 -45.47 -5.69 -47.28
N ARG A 349 -45.30 -4.85 -46.25
CA ARG A 349 -44.01 -4.48 -45.67
C ARG A 349 -44.12 -4.23 -44.17
N MET A 350 -43.17 -4.77 -43.43
CA MET A 350 -42.94 -4.52 -42.02
C MET A 350 -42.27 -3.16 -41.82
N ASP A 351 -42.47 -2.55 -40.65
CA ASP A 351 -41.96 -1.23 -40.34
C ASP A 351 -41.20 -1.24 -39.01
N LEU A 352 -39.87 -1.11 -39.08
CA LEU A 352 -39.00 -1.06 -37.90
C LEU A 352 -39.15 0.25 -37.11
N THR A 353 -39.73 1.30 -37.69
CA THR A 353 -39.93 2.59 -37.00
C THR A 353 -41.04 2.55 -35.95
N LEU A 354 -41.86 1.49 -35.93
CA LEU A 354 -42.90 1.27 -34.92
C LEU A 354 -42.33 0.92 -33.52
N LEU A 355 -41.03 0.57 -33.45
CA LEU A 355 -40.31 0.28 -32.21
C LEU A 355 -41.12 -0.64 -31.26
N GLU A 356 -41.60 -1.78 -31.77
CA GLU A 356 -42.36 -2.72 -30.95
C GLU A 356 -41.50 -3.26 -29.79
N MET A 357 -42.07 -3.36 -28.57
CA MET A 357 -41.34 -3.90 -27.42
C MET A 357 -40.99 -5.38 -27.64
N VAL A 358 -39.84 -5.81 -27.14
CA VAL A 358 -39.47 -7.24 -27.13
C VAL A 358 -40.48 -8.03 -26.27
N GLU A 359 -41.08 -9.08 -26.84
CA GLU A 359 -41.99 -9.95 -26.11
C GLU A 359 -41.24 -11.05 -25.35
N ARG A 360 -41.07 -10.85 -24.04
CA ARG A 360 -40.39 -11.77 -23.11
C ARG A 360 -41.04 -11.72 -21.72
N SER A 361 -40.77 -12.71 -20.88
CA SER A 361 -41.08 -12.66 -19.44
C SER A 361 -40.19 -11.65 -18.70
N GLN A 362 -40.81 -10.58 -18.18
CA GLN A 362 -40.12 -9.50 -17.43
C GLN A 362 -39.87 -9.86 -15.95
N GLN A 363 -40.51 -10.91 -15.44
CA GLN A 363 -40.36 -11.38 -14.07
C GLN A 363 -39.28 -12.45 -13.99
N ILE A 364 -38.34 -12.31 -13.04
CA ILE A 364 -37.44 -13.40 -12.65
C ILE A 364 -38.26 -14.45 -11.89
N LYS A 365 -38.42 -15.65 -12.46
CA LYS A 365 -39.03 -16.77 -11.75
C LYS A 365 -38.06 -17.33 -10.72
N ILE A 366 -38.58 -17.64 -9.54
CA ILE A 366 -37.80 -18.14 -8.41
C ILE A 366 -38.42 -19.42 -7.85
N GLU A 367 -37.61 -20.21 -7.18
CA GLU A 367 -38.01 -21.25 -6.23
C GLU A 367 -37.70 -20.76 -4.81
N LYS A 368 -38.61 -21.01 -3.87
CA LYS A 368 -38.49 -20.59 -2.47
C LYS A 368 -38.66 -21.79 -1.56
N LEU A 369 -37.62 -22.09 -0.77
CA LEU A 369 -37.56 -23.25 0.12
C LEU A 369 -37.45 -22.78 1.57
N LEU A 370 -38.23 -23.38 2.47
CA LEU A 370 -38.11 -23.13 3.91
C LEU A 370 -36.86 -23.86 4.45
N ASN A 371 -35.99 -23.14 5.15
CA ASN A 371 -34.82 -23.71 5.80
C ASN A 371 -35.25 -24.50 7.03
N LYS A 372 -34.73 -25.72 7.18
CA LYS A 372 -34.97 -26.55 8.36
C LYS A 372 -33.90 -26.32 9.42
N HIS A 373 -34.23 -26.48 10.68
CA HIS A 373 -33.32 -26.29 11.81
C HIS A 373 -33.37 -27.45 12.82
N ALA A 374 -32.20 -27.80 13.34
CA ALA A 374 -32.07 -28.66 14.50
C ALA A 374 -31.63 -27.78 15.69
N ILE A 375 -32.41 -27.80 16.76
CA ILE A 375 -32.29 -26.87 17.89
C ILE A 375 -31.76 -27.64 19.09
N GLN A 376 -30.63 -27.19 19.64
CA GLN A 376 -30.07 -27.71 20.89
C GLN A 376 -30.49 -26.84 22.08
N SER A 377 -30.77 -27.46 23.23
CA SER A 377 -31.19 -26.75 24.45
C SER A 377 -30.08 -25.95 25.13
N ALA A 378 -28.82 -26.23 24.81
CA ALA A 378 -27.63 -25.53 25.29
C ALA A 378 -26.47 -25.71 24.28
N THR A 379 -25.46 -24.86 24.37
CA THR A 379 -24.23 -24.90 23.53
C THR A 379 -22.98 -25.26 24.33
N SER A 380 -23.08 -25.32 25.67
CA SER A 380 -21.98 -25.75 26.54
C SER A 380 -22.50 -26.26 27.87
N ALA A 381 -21.67 -27.06 28.56
CA ALA A 381 -21.90 -27.49 29.93
C ALA A 381 -20.56 -27.80 30.63
N THR A 382 -20.58 -27.73 31.95
CA THR A 382 -19.48 -28.19 32.80
C THR A 382 -19.95 -29.38 33.63
N ILE A 383 -19.19 -30.47 33.64
CA ILE A 383 -19.58 -31.79 34.15
C ILE A 383 -18.43 -32.28 35.03
N ALA A 384 -18.68 -32.79 36.22
CA ALA A 384 -17.59 -33.34 37.04
C ALA A 384 -17.19 -34.73 36.53
N GLU A 385 -15.93 -35.13 36.71
CA GLU A 385 -15.47 -36.49 36.42
C GLU A 385 -16.28 -37.55 37.17
N ASP A 386 -16.43 -38.73 36.54
CA ASP A 386 -17.35 -39.82 36.94
C ASP A 386 -18.86 -39.45 36.97
N THR A 387 -19.25 -38.30 36.40
CA THR A 387 -20.66 -37.89 36.29
C THR A 387 -21.12 -37.71 34.84
N THR A 388 -22.43 -37.47 34.66
CA THR A 388 -23.02 -37.26 33.33
C THR A 388 -23.69 -35.89 33.24
N GLY A 389 -23.46 -35.20 32.13
CA GLY A 389 -24.22 -34.02 31.72
C GLY A 389 -25.21 -34.37 30.61
N THR A 390 -26.31 -33.64 30.54
CA THR A 390 -27.31 -33.86 29.47
C THR A 390 -27.79 -32.57 28.85
N TYR A 391 -28.05 -32.61 27.54
CA TYR A 391 -28.80 -31.59 26.82
C TYR A 391 -29.71 -32.28 25.79
N THR A 392 -30.58 -31.53 25.13
CA THR A 392 -31.55 -32.09 24.17
C THR A 392 -31.39 -31.46 22.80
N ILE A 393 -31.68 -32.24 21.75
CA ILE A 393 -31.87 -31.75 20.39
C ILE A 393 -33.30 -32.06 19.93
N VAL A 394 -33.92 -31.11 19.24
CA VAL A 394 -35.24 -31.28 18.59
C VAL A 394 -35.20 -30.71 17.18
N LEU A 395 -35.95 -31.31 16.27
CA LEU A 395 -36.13 -30.77 14.92
C LEU A 395 -37.29 -29.77 14.92
N ASP A 396 -37.13 -28.67 14.17
CA ASP A 396 -38.13 -27.59 14.08
C ASP A 396 -39.27 -27.88 13.09
N SER A 397 -39.10 -28.89 12.23
CA SER A 397 -40.05 -29.25 11.18
C SER A 397 -40.03 -30.76 10.91
N GLU A 398 -41.15 -31.27 10.40
CA GLU A 398 -41.29 -32.68 10.09
C GLU A 398 -40.32 -33.10 8.96
N PRO A 399 -39.47 -34.12 9.18
CA PRO A 399 -38.54 -34.58 8.16
C PRO A 399 -39.25 -35.44 7.12
N THR A 400 -38.74 -35.49 5.88
CA THR A 400 -39.35 -36.25 4.77
C THR A 400 -39.01 -37.75 4.79
N SER A 401 -38.01 -38.13 5.58
CA SER A 401 -37.56 -39.49 5.89
C SER A 401 -36.78 -39.42 7.22
N ASP A 402 -36.26 -40.54 7.71
CA ASP A 402 -35.46 -40.51 8.94
C ASP A 402 -34.24 -39.58 8.81
N VAL A 403 -34.03 -38.73 9.82
CA VAL A 403 -32.86 -37.86 10.00
C VAL A 403 -31.94 -38.52 11.02
N THR A 404 -30.68 -38.65 10.65
CA THR A 404 -29.63 -39.14 11.54
C THR A 404 -28.71 -37.99 11.91
N ILE A 405 -28.51 -37.79 13.22
CA ILE A 405 -27.53 -36.86 13.75
C ILE A 405 -26.44 -37.71 14.41
N ARG A 406 -25.27 -37.74 13.79
CA ARG A 406 -24.07 -38.37 14.37
C ARG A 406 -23.35 -37.34 15.23
N LEU A 407 -23.05 -37.72 16.45
CA LEU A 407 -22.31 -36.90 17.39
C LEU A 407 -20.94 -37.52 17.59
N THR A 408 -19.90 -36.70 17.45
CA THR A 408 -18.51 -37.13 17.64
C THR A 408 -17.87 -36.25 18.70
N SER A 409 -17.43 -36.88 19.77
CA SER A 409 -16.55 -36.25 20.76
C SER A 409 -15.17 -36.05 20.14
N SER A 410 -14.59 -34.86 20.30
CA SER A 410 -13.22 -34.57 19.86
C SER A 410 -12.18 -35.40 20.62
N ASP A 411 -12.53 -35.86 21.82
CA ASP A 411 -11.70 -36.70 22.66
C ASP A 411 -12.58 -37.68 23.45
N THR A 412 -12.59 -38.94 23.01
CA THR A 412 -13.37 -40.01 23.65
C THR A 412 -12.71 -40.57 24.90
N THR A 413 -11.46 -40.21 25.20
CA THR A 413 -10.80 -40.63 26.45
C THR A 413 -11.17 -39.72 27.62
N ALA A 414 -11.56 -38.48 27.35
CA ALA A 414 -12.03 -37.52 28.36
C ALA A 414 -13.57 -37.53 28.54
N ALA A 415 -14.32 -37.61 27.44
CA ALA A 415 -15.77 -37.70 27.52
C ALA A 415 -16.37 -38.50 26.37
N THR A 416 -17.22 -39.46 26.72
CA THR A 416 -18.04 -40.20 25.76
C THR A 416 -19.39 -39.50 25.58
N VAL A 417 -19.96 -39.56 24.37
CA VAL A 417 -21.23 -38.91 24.03
C VAL A 417 -22.17 -39.90 23.35
N THR A 418 -23.48 -39.72 23.50
CA THR A 418 -24.48 -40.44 22.69
C THR A 418 -24.11 -40.34 21.20
N PRO A 419 -23.72 -41.43 20.51
CA PRO A 419 -23.05 -41.32 19.22
C PRO A 419 -23.99 -41.06 18.04
N LEU A 420 -25.29 -41.34 18.20
CA LEU A 420 -26.28 -41.24 17.13
C LEU A 420 -27.67 -40.94 17.71
N LEU A 421 -28.33 -39.93 17.16
CA LEU A 421 -29.77 -39.71 17.30
C LEU A 421 -30.47 -40.01 15.97
N THR A 422 -31.71 -40.51 16.05
CA THR A 422 -32.56 -40.75 14.88
C THR A 422 -33.93 -40.12 15.07
N PHE A 423 -34.26 -39.16 14.21
CA PHE A 423 -35.55 -38.49 14.17
C PHE A 423 -36.34 -38.97 12.95
N THR A 424 -37.43 -39.67 13.21
CA THR A 424 -38.44 -40.13 12.25
C THR A 424 -39.55 -39.10 12.06
N THR A 425 -40.40 -39.28 11.05
CA THR A 425 -41.63 -38.49 10.84
C THR A 425 -42.57 -38.48 12.05
N SER A 426 -42.45 -39.44 12.98
CA SER A 426 -43.32 -39.58 14.15
C SER A 426 -42.76 -39.01 15.46
N ASN A 427 -41.45 -38.75 15.56
CA ASN A 427 -40.79 -38.32 16.81
C ASN A 427 -39.91 -37.07 16.65
N TRP A 428 -39.90 -36.43 15.47
CA TRP A 428 -39.06 -35.26 15.17
C TRP A 428 -39.23 -34.08 16.13
N SER A 429 -40.47 -33.83 16.56
CA SER A 429 -40.84 -32.71 17.45
C SER A 429 -40.68 -33.04 18.94
N ARG A 430 -40.26 -34.26 19.28
CA ARG A 430 -39.96 -34.66 20.66
C ARG A 430 -38.48 -34.43 20.92
N PRO A 431 -38.10 -33.59 21.89
CA PRO A 431 -36.70 -33.42 22.25
C PRO A 431 -36.06 -34.76 22.61
N GLN A 432 -34.95 -35.09 21.94
CA GLN A 432 -34.16 -36.29 22.23
C GLN A 432 -32.95 -35.89 23.07
N THR A 433 -32.71 -36.65 24.13
CA THR A 433 -31.64 -36.37 25.09
C THR A 433 -30.31 -36.93 24.60
N ILE A 434 -29.27 -36.11 24.72
CA ILE A 434 -27.87 -36.49 24.56
C ILE A 434 -27.25 -36.52 25.94
N THR A 435 -26.53 -37.59 26.21
CA THR A 435 -25.77 -37.77 27.44
C THR A 435 -24.30 -37.65 27.09
N ILE A 436 -23.60 -36.82 27.85
CA ILE A 436 -22.15 -36.72 27.86
C ILE A 436 -21.70 -37.33 29.18
N THR A 437 -20.88 -38.37 29.12
CA THR A 437 -20.31 -39.03 30.29
C THR A 437 -18.88 -38.58 30.43
N ALA A 438 -18.57 -38.04 31.60
CA ALA A 438 -17.20 -37.81 32.03
C ALA A 438 -16.52 -39.15 32.28
N GLU A 439 -15.44 -39.43 31.58
CA GLU A 439 -14.60 -40.56 31.96
C GLU A 439 -13.63 -40.05 33.03
N ASN A 440 -13.55 -40.71 34.19
CA ASN A 440 -12.61 -40.36 35.24
C ASN A 440 -11.22 -40.85 34.84
N ASP A 441 -10.27 -39.94 34.76
CA ASP A 441 -8.88 -40.34 34.66
C ASP A 441 -8.19 -40.29 36.03
N ASN A 442 -6.87 -40.13 36.10
CA ASN A 442 -6.16 -40.07 37.40
C ASN A 442 -5.13 -38.93 37.40
N ASP A 443 -5.35 -37.94 36.53
CA ASP A 443 -4.61 -36.70 36.62
C ASP A 443 -5.43 -35.68 37.39
N THR A 444 -5.02 -34.41 37.37
CA THR A 444 -5.69 -33.38 38.16
C THR A 444 -6.19 -32.23 37.30
N ASP A 445 -6.23 -32.46 35.98
CA ASP A 445 -6.54 -31.46 34.96
C ASP A 445 -8.03 -31.50 34.60
N ASN A 446 -8.56 -30.40 34.06
CA ASN A 446 -9.94 -30.34 33.59
C ASN A 446 -9.96 -30.47 32.06
N GLU A 447 -10.65 -31.45 31.50
CA GLU A 447 -10.61 -31.76 30.07
C GLU A 447 -11.73 -31.01 29.36
N THR A 448 -11.43 -30.35 28.24
CA THR A 448 -12.49 -29.75 27.41
C THR A 448 -12.64 -30.51 26.11
N VAL A 449 -13.85 -31.00 25.87
CA VAL A 449 -14.23 -31.79 24.72
C VAL A 449 -15.23 -31.02 23.86
N ILE A 450 -15.01 -31.02 22.55
CA ILE A 450 -15.93 -30.46 21.55
C ILE A 450 -16.75 -31.59 20.95
N ILE A 451 -18.07 -31.54 21.12
CA ILE A 451 -19.01 -32.41 20.43
C ILE A 451 -19.40 -31.77 19.11
N SER A 452 -19.07 -32.46 18.02
CA SER A 452 -19.40 -32.07 16.65
C SER A 452 -20.56 -32.89 16.10
N TYR A 453 -21.28 -32.31 15.14
CA TYR A 453 -22.49 -32.88 14.57
C TYR A 453 -22.36 -33.12 13.07
N ALA A 454 -22.77 -34.30 12.62
CA ALA A 454 -23.02 -34.57 11.21
C ALA A 454 -24.49 -34.98 11.03
N ILE A 455 -25.25 -34.13 10.36
CA ILE A 455 -26.69 -34.31 10.12
C ILE A 455 -26.90 -34.80 8.69
N SER A 456 -27.69 -35.86 8.53
CA SER A 456 -28.03 -36.38 7.20
C SER A 456 -29.39 -37.06 7.19
N GLY A 457 -30.04 -37.07 6.03
CA GLY A 457 -31.36 -37.63 5.79
C GLY A 457 -32.50 -36.66 6.05
N GLY A 458 -33.71 -37.02 5.59
CA GLY A 458 -34.97 -36.34 5.93
C GLY A 458 -35.09 -34.88 5.47
N GLY A 459 -34.22 -34.43 4.57
CA GLY A 459 -34.14 -33.05 4.09
C GLY A 459 -33.43 -32.10 5.07
N TYR A 460 -32.58 -32.64 5.95
CA TYR A 460 -31.75 -31.90 6.90
C TYR A 460 -30.25 -31.91 6.53
N ASP A 461 -29.88 -32.43 5.36
CA ASP A 461 -28.49 -32.65 4.93
C ASP A 461 -27.64 -31.37 4.83
N THR A 462 -28.27 -30.22 4.64
CA THR A 462 -27.60 -28.90 4.58
C THR A 462 -27.67 -28.14 5.90
N VAL A 463 -28.25 -28.74 6.94
CA VAL A 463 -28.42 -28.10 8.26
C VAL A 463 -27.15 -28.29 9.07
N SER A 464 -26.48 -27.18 9.38
CA SER A 464 -25.33 -27.15 10.28
C SER A 464 -25.75 -26.70 11.68
N MET A 465 -25.25 -27.39 12.71
CA MET A 465 -25.41 -26.98 14.10
C MET A 465 -24.10 -26.47 14.68
N ALA A 466 -24.19 -25.51 15.60
CA ALA A 466 -23.03 -25.05 16.36
C ALA A 466 -22.54 -26.17 17.29
N ASN A 467 -21.23 -26.43 17.30
CA ASN A 467 -20.60 -27.42 18.17
C ASN A 467 -20.94 -27.17 19.65
N PHE A 468 -20.98 -28.24 20.44
CA PHE A 468 -21.24 -28.18 21.88
C PHE A 468 -19.95 -28.39 22.66
N THR A 469 -19.62 -27.46 23.56
CA THR A 469 -18.39 -27.55 24.36
C THR A 469 -18.70 -28.10 25.75
N ALA A 470 -18.13 -29.25 26.11
CA ALA A 470 -18.21 -29.83 27.45
C ALA A 470 -16.87 -29.72 28.16
N THR A 471 -16.86 -29.23 29.39
CA THR A 471 -15.65 -29.20 30.23
C THR A 471 -15.84 -30.14 31.41
N MET A 472 -14.90 -31.06 31.58
CA MET A 472 -14.85 -32.07 32.64
C MET A 472 -14.07 -31.48 33.80
N ILE A 473 -14.61 -31.55 35.02
CA ILE A 473 -13.92 -31.06 36.22
C ILE A 473 -13.39 -32.26 36.99
N ASP A 474 -12.06 -32.33 37.13
CA ASP A 474 -11.33 -33.37 37.85
C ASP A 474 -11.71 -33.44 39.35
N ASN A 475 -11.60 -34.65 39.90
CA ASN A 475 -11.93 -34.98 41.27
C ASN A 475 -10.76 -35.55 42.11
N ASP A 476 -9.55 -35.69 41.57
CA ASP A 476 -8.38 -36.26 42.24
C ASP A 476 -7.51 -35.24 43.01
N THR A 477 -6.70 -35.69 43.99
CA THR A 477 -5.88 -34.80 44.85
C THR A 477 -4.45 -35.33 45.09
N ALA A 478 -3.43 -34.50 44.83
CA ALA A 478 -2.01 -34.91 44.80
C ALA A 478 -1.36 -35.23 46.18
N ALA A 479 -0.58 -36.31 46.26
CA ALA A 479 0.15 -36.77 47.47
C ALA A 479 1.69 -36.68 47.35
N ILE A 480 2.40 -36.38 48.46
CA ILE A 480 3.85 -36.05 48.53
C ILE A 480 4.66 -37.07 49.38
N THR A 481 5.82 -37.61 48.91
CA THR A 481 7.17 -37.62 49.58
C THR A 481 8.25 -38.59 49.00
N GLN A 482 9.47 -38.01 48.78
CA GLN A 482 10.86 -38.44 49.10
C GLN A 482 11.63 -39.65 48.44
N LEU A 483 12.66 -39.27 47.66
CA LEU A 483 14.03 -39.81 47.35
C LEU A 483 14.43 -41.32 47.38
N ALA A 484 15.05 -41.70 46.24
CA ALA A 484 16.22 -42.55 45.99
C ALA A 484 16.11 -44.10 45.91
N THR A 485 16.44 -44.62 44.71
CA THR A 485 17.46 -45.67 44.40
C THR A 485 16.96 -46.79 43.48
N ALA A 486 17.83 -47.12 42.50
CA ALA A 486 17.93 -48.35 41.69
C ALA A 486 16.96 -48.54 40.50
N ALA A 487 17.57 -48.33 39.32
CA ALA A 487 17.16 -48.89 38.05
C ALA A 487 16.86 -50.40 38.14
N VAL A 488 15.92 -50.87 37.33
CA VAL A 488 16.10 -51.98 36.36
C VAL A 488 14.80 -52.17 35.56
N THR A 489 14.91 -51.84 34.27
CA THR A 489 14.26 -52.42 33.06
C THR A 489 12.74 -52.29 32.88
N GLN A 490 12.27 -51.50 31.90
CA GLN A 490 12.11 -51.82 30.45
C GLN A 490 10.64 -52.23 30.17
N LEU A 491 9.79 -51.34 29.65
CA LEU A 491 9.41 -51.20 28.22
C LEU A 491 8.56 -49.91 28.11
N ALA A 492 9.07 -48.80 27.52
CA ALA A 492 8.68 -48.27 26.19
C ALA A 492 7.15 -48.02 26.00
N ILE A 493 6.58 -46.84 25.66
CA ILE A 493 6.97 -45.57 25.00
C ILE A 493 5.76 -44.60 25.23
N SER A 494 5.89 -43.55 26.06
CA SER A 494 5.99 -42.08 25.77
C SER A 494 4.71 -41.33 25.35
N ALA A 495 4.29 -40.43 26.25
CA ALA A 495 3.24 -39.41 26.15
C ALA A 495 3.59 -38.26 25.19
N THR A 496 2.57 -37.61 24.63
CA THR A 496 2.68 -36.44 23.76
C THR A 496 2.42 -35.18 24.60
N ALA A 497 3.43 -34.33 24.76
CA ALA A 497 3.42 -33.14 25.61
C ALA A 497 2.54 -32.00 25.05
N VAL A 498 1.78 -31.33 25.92
CA VAL A 498 1.17 -30.02 25.62
C VAL A 498 2.29 -29.00 25.41
N VAL A 499 2.35 -28.40 24.22
CA VAL A 499 3.43 -27.49 23.83
C VAL A 499 3.10 -26.09 24.31
N ALA A 500 3.90 -25.57 25.25
CA ALA A 500 3.83 -24.19 25.71
C ALA A 500 3.92 -23.18 24.54
N GLY A 501 3.10 -22.12 24.55
CA GLY A 501 3.05 -21.12 23.47
C GLY A 501 2.65 -19.71 23.94
N VAL A 502 3.07 -18.68 23.20
CA VAL A 502 2.83 -17.26 23.56
C VAL A 502 2.28 -16.49 22.35
N THR A 503 1.35 -15.54 22.58
CA THR A 503 0.75 -14.69 21.54
C THR A 503 1.07 -13.20 21.79
N GLN A 504 1.45 -12.48 20.74
CA GLN A 504 1.77 -11.04 20.75
C GLN A 504 0.85 -10.23 19.83
N SER A 505 0.54 -8.98 20.18
CA SER A 505 -0.40 -8.13 19.43
C SER A 505 0.19 -7.37 18.23
N ALA A 506 1.51 -7.41 18.04
CA ALA A 506 2.21 -6.71 16.96
C ALA A 506 3.47 -7.50 16.57
N THR A 507 3.98 -7.31 15.34
CA THR A 507 5.27 -7.86 14.86
C THR A 507 6.23 -6.78 14.36
N VAL A 508 5.72 -5.59 14.03
CA VAL A 508 6.47 -4.38 13.65
C VAL A 508 5.83 -3.16 14.29
N MET A 509 6.64 -2.17 14.67
CA MET A 509 6.21 -0.90 15.27
C MET A 509 6.96 0.28 14.63
N ILE A 510 6.28 1.42 14.48
CA ILE A 510 6.89 2.68 14.02
C ILE A 510 6.56 3.75 15.07
N MET A 511 7.56 4.53 15.49
CA MET A 511 7.43 5.55 16.54
C MET A 511 8.41 6.70 16.29
N SER A 512 8.13 7.89 16.80
CA SER A 512 9.05 9.03 16.69
C SER A 512 9.90 9.17 17.95
N GLU A 513 11.07 9.78 17.82
CA GLU A 513 11.93 10.10 18.96
C GLU A 513 11.18 10.81 20.10
N GLY A 514 11.53 10.45 21.33
CA GLY A 514 10.92 10.98 22.55
C GLY A 514 9.46 10.57 22.79
N ARG A 515 8.89 9.65 21.98
CA ARG A 515 7.54 9.10 22.18
C ARG A 515 7.54 7.66 22.69
N THR A 516 6.42 7.30 23.29
CA THR A 516 6.20 5.98 23.89
C THR A 516 5.12 5.21 23.14
N GLY A 517 5.42 3.99 22.71
CA GLY A 517 4.52 3.02 22.10
C GLY A 517 4.25 1.81 23.02
N ALA A 518 3.21 1.02 22.75
CA ALA A 518 2.92 -0.20 23.50
C ALA A 518 2.34 -1.35 22.65
N TYR A 519 2.57 -2.58 23.08
CA TYR A 519 1.94 -3.82 22.57
C TYR A 519 1.70 -4.81 23.71
N THR A 520 0.86 -5.83 23.51
CA THR A 520 0.51 -6.80 24.57
C THR A 520 1.04 -8.21 24.29
N ILE A 521 1.31 -8.96 25.36
CA ILE A 521 1.66 -10.38 25.35
C ILE A 521 0.74 -11.15 26.29
N VAL A 522 0.35 -12.37 25.90
CA VAL A 522 -0.42 -13.33 26.73
C VAL A 522 0.11 -14.76 26.53
N LEU A 523 0.10 -15.57 27.60
CA LEU A 523 0.47 -16.99 27.50
C LEU A 523 -0.72 -17.82 27.01
N ASN A 524 -0.46 -18.82 26.17
CA ASN A 524 -1.51 -19.64 25.55
C ASN A 524 -1.89 -20.88 26.39
N SER A 525 -1.18 -21.14 27.49
CA SER A 525 -1.44 -22.21 28.46
C SER A 525 -1.02 -21.77 29.86
N GLU A 526 -1.57 -22.40 30.90
CA GLU A 526 -1.19 -22.12 32.29
C GLU A 526 0.26 -22.57 32.53
N PRO A 527 1.12 -21.71 33.10
CA PRO A 527 2.50 -22.10 33.34
C PRO A 527 2.64 -22.91 34.64
N GLU A 528 3.59 -23.84 34.67
CA GLU A 528 3.91 -24.71 35.83
C GLU A 528 4.52 -23.95 37.03
N GLY A 529 4.66 -22.63 36.91
CA GLY A 529 5.27 -21.70 37.86
C GLY A 529 5.43 -20.32 37.20
N ASP A 530 6.01 -19.34 37.89
CA ASP A 530 6.13 -17.99 37.30
C ASP A 530 6.96 -18.00 36.01
N VAL A 531 6.35 -17.57 34.90
CA VAL A 531 7.03 -17.32 33.62
C VAL A 531 7.46 -15.88 33.56
N THR A 532 8.76 -15.68 33.41
CA THR A 532 9.32 -14.35 33.19
C THR A 532 9.69 -14.20 31.72
N ILE A 533 9.09 -13.20 31.07
CA ILE A 533 9.49 -12.74 29.74
C ILE A 533 10.37 -11.53 29.95
N ARG A 534 11.67 -11.67 29.71
CA ARG A 534 12.64 -10.58 29.80
C ARG A 534 12.79 -9.94 28.43
N LEU A 535 12.68 -8.62 28.37
CA LEU A 535 12.81 -7.88 27.13
C LEU A 535 14.09 -7.05 27.12
N THR A 536 14.75 -7.03 25.97
CA THR A 536 15.93 -6.19 25.74
C THR A 536 15.83 -5.53 24.39
N SER A 537 16.03 -4.22 24.35
CA SER A 537 16.28 -3.49 23.12
C SER A 537 17.67 -3.86 22.57
N SER A 538 17.81 -4.03 21.25
CA SER A 538 19.12 -4.22 20.63
C SER A 538 20.01 -2.98 20.72
N ASP A 539 19.39 -1.81 20.89
CA ASP A 539 20.05 -0.55 21.17
C ASP A 539 19.24 0.25 22.21
N ILE A 540 19.79 0.38 23.42
CA ILE A 540 19.14 1.10 24.52
C ILE A 540 19.38 2.62 24.45
N ALA A 541 20.33 3.09 23.64
CA ALA A 541 20.53 4.49 23.37
C ALA A 541 19.45 5.04 22.42
N VAL A 542 18.85 4.16 21.62
CA VAL A 542 17.80 4.48 20.64
C VAL A 542 16.38 4.20 21.18
N ALA A 543 16.16 3.08 21.86
CA ALA A 543 14.86 2.80 22.50
C ALA A 543 14.98 2.03 23.81
N THR A 544 14.21 2.47 24.80
CA THR A 544 14.04 1.76 26.08
C THR A 544 12.75 0.94 26.07
N VAL A 545 12.70 -0.16 26.81
CA VAL A 545 11.55 -1.07 26.85
C VAL A 545 11.28 -1.55 28.28
N THR A 546 10.03 -1.90 28.59
CA THR A 546 9.66 -2.62 29.82
C THR A 546 10.58 -3.83 30.00
N ARG A 547 11.33 -3.88 31.10
CA ARG A 547 12.46 -4.83 31.26
C ARG A 547 12.03 -6.29 31.40
N SER A 548 10.88 -6.54 32.00
CA SER A 548 10.32 -7.89 32.14
C SER A 548 8.82 -7.86 32.43
N LEU A 549 8.14 -8.91 31.99
CA LEU A 549 6.80 -9.29 32.44
C LEU A 549 6.87 -10.60 33.22
N THR A 550 6.02 -10.75 34.22
CA THR A 550 5.88 -11.99 34.99
C THR A 550 4.44 -12.47 34.92
N PHE A 551 4.28 -13.67 34.38
CA PHE A 551 3.01 -14.37 34.30
C PHE A 551 3.01 -15.47 35.35
N THR A 552 2.02 -15.43 36.23
CA THR A 552 1.76 -16.41 37.29
C THR A 552 0.59 -17.29 36.87
N THR A 553 0.38 -18.41 37.56
CA THR A 553 -0.80 -19.29 37.40
C THR A 553 -2.15 -18.56 37.50
N SER A 554 -2.19 -17.39 38.17
CA SER A 554 -3.42 -16.61 38.33
C SER A 554 -3.63 -15.49 37.30
N ASN A 555 -2.60 -15.11 36.54
CA ASN A 555 -2.66 -13.98 35.60
C ASN A 555 -2.19 -14.28 34.17
N TRP A 556 -1.78 -15.54 33.89
CA TRP A 556 -1.17 -15.95 32.61
C TRP A 556 -2.04 -15.65 31.38
N SER A 557 -3.36 -15.77 31.51
CA SER A 557 -4.35 -15.58 30.44
C SER A 557 -4.81 -14.13 30.28
N ARG A 558 -4.32 -13.20 31.11
CA ARG A 558 -4.62 -11.78 31.00
C ARG A 558 -3.53 -11.09 30.16
N PRO A 559 -3.86 -10.42 29.05
CA PRO A 559 -2.87 -9.70 28.25
C PRO A 559 -2.15 -8.63 29.09
N GLN A 560 -0.82 -8.73 29.15
CA GLN A 560 0.03 -7.76 29.84
C GLN A 560 0.71 -6.83 28.82
N THR A 561 0.81 -5.55 29.16
CA THR A 561 1.30 -4.50 28.26
C THR A 561 2.80 -4.28 28.40
N ILE A 562 3.50 -4.25 27.27
CA ILE A 562 4.88 -3.77 27.14
C ILE A 562 4.87 -2.36 26.58
N THR A 563 5.72 -1.53 27.17
CA THR A 563 5.90 -0.13 26.80
C THR A 563 7.30 0.03 26.22
N ILE A 564 7.41 0.67 25.07
CA ILE A 564 8.68 1.04 24.42
C ILE A 564 8.73 2.56 24.35
N THR A 565 9.83 3.18 24.76
CA THR A 565 10.04 4.62 24.66
C THR A 565 11.27 4.89 23.79
N ALA A 566 11.07 5.58 22.67
CA ALA A 566 12.16 6.06 21.84
C ALA A 566 12.94 7.10 22.65
N VAL A 567 14.23 6.90 22.75
CA VAL A 567 15.12 7.91 23.32
C VAL A 567 15.19 9.05 22.29
N ASN A 568 15.35 10.27 22.79
CA ASN A 568 15.61 11.40 21.91
C ASN A 568 17.11 11.59 21.86
N ASP A 569 17.69 11.52 20.69
CA ASP A 569 19.08 11.83 20.45
C ASP A 569 19.19 13.04 19.48
N PRO A 570 20.41 13.53 19.18
CA PRO A 570 20.60 14.75 18.40
C PRO A 570 20.91 14.51 16.91
N ASP A 571 20.97 13.27 16.44
CA ASP A 571 21.26 12.98 15.03
C ASP A 571 19.99 13.01 14.16
N MET A 572 20.15 12.94 12.84
CA MET A 572 19.04 13.13 11.87
C MET A 572 18.65 11.84 11.16
N ASP A 573 19.15 10.71 11.64
CA ASP A 573 18.94 9.43 10.99
C ASP A 573 17.61 8.81 11.46
N ASN A 574 17.15 7.79 10.74
CA ASN A 574 16.02 6.97 11.22
C ASN A 574 16.59 5.64 11.71
N GLU A 575 16.39 5.33 12.97
CA GLU A 575 17.00 4.16 13.58
C GLU A 575 16.01 2.99 13.50
N THR A 576 16.55 1.77 13.40
CA THR A 576 15.73 0.56 13.57
C THR A 576 16.31 -0.29 14.67
N VAL A 577 15.47 -0.59 15.67
CA VAL A 577 15.85 -1.38 16.83
C VAL A 577 14.97 -2.62 16.95
N ALA A 578 15.57 -3.74 17.35
CA ALA A 578 14.85 -4.99 17.59
C ALA A 578 14.63 -5.17 19.10
N ILE A 579 13.38 -5.36 19.51
CA ILE A 579 13.05 -5.77 20.88
C ILE A 579 13.06 -7.30 20.92
N ARG A 580 14.03 -7.84 21.66
CA ARG A 580 14.24 -9.27 21.83
C ARG A 580 13.54 -9.78 23.08
N HIS A 581 13.02 -11.00 23.01
CA HIS A 581 12.29 -11.67 24.09
C HIS A 581 13.04 -12.91 24.54
N VAL A 582 13.27 -13.02 25.84
CA VAL A 582 13.79 -14.24 26.45
C VAL A 582 12.78 -14.74 27.46
N ILE A 583 12.19 -15.90 27.17
CA ILE A 583 11.17 -16.51 28.02
C ILE A 583 11.85 -17.54 28.91
N SER A 584 11.52 -17.55 30.20
CA SER A 584 12.10 -18.46 31.18
C SER A 584 11.13 -18.76 32.33
N GLY A 585 11.27 -19.92 32.96
CA GLY A 585 10.40 -20.36 34.06
C GLY A 585 9.11 -21.02 33.60
N GLY A 586 8.39 -21.63 34.56
CA GLY A 586 7.03 -22.14 34.40
C GLY A 586 6.72 -23.09 33.23
N GLY A 587 7.70 -23.87 32.75
CA GLY A 587 7.52 -24.78 31.61
C GLY A 587 7.72 -24.15 30.23
N TYR A 588 8.00 -22.84 30.15
CA TYR A 588 8.11 -22.07 28.90
C TYR A 588 9.54 -21.87 28.37
N GLY A 589 10.54 -22.48 29.01
CA GLY A 589 11.96 -22.21 28.72
C GLY A 589 12.44 -22.60 27.32
N SER A 590 11.67 -23.41 26.58
CA SER A 590 11.95 -23.80 25.18
C SER A 590 11.14 -23.01 24.15
N VAL A 591 10.20 -22.16 24.58
CA VAL A 591 9.34 -21.37 23.70
C VAL A 591 10.11 -20.16 23.18
N SER A 592 10.10 -19.97 21.86
CA SER A 592 10.73 -18.83 21.20
C SER A 592 9.67 -17.90 20.63
N MET A 593 9.94 -16.59 20.70
CA MET A 593 9.08 -15.53 20.19
C MET A 593 9.87 -14.71 19.16
N SER A 594 9.19 -14.20 18.13
CA SER A 594 9.83 -13.34 17.13
C SER A 594 10.08 -11.94 17.67
N ASP A 595 11.29 -11.42 17.44
CA ASP A 595 11.65 -10.05 17.81
C ASP A 595 10.67 -9.03 17.19
N ILE A 596 10.35 -7.96 17.92
CA ILE A 596 9.61 -6.82 17.36
C ILE A 596 10.61 -5.87 16.71
N LYS A 597 10.46 -5.61 15.40
CA LYS A 597 11.20 -4.53 14.74
C LYS A 597 10.52 -3.20 14.99
N VAL A 598 11.24 -2.26 15.58
CA VAL A 598 10.76 -0.90 15.90
C VAL A 598 11.56 0.08 15.04
N ARG A 599 10.90 0.80 14.15
CA ARG A 599 11.52 1.88 13.37
C ARG A 599 11.23 3.21 14.05
N ILE A 600 12.30 3.95 14.39
CA ILE A 600 12.24 5.24 15.03
C ILE A 600 12.47 6.33 13.97
N ILE A 601 11.65 7.37 14.05
CA ILE A 601 11.67 8.48 13.10
C ILE A 601 12.14 9.74 13.85
N ASP A 602 13.21 10.37 13.36
CA ASP A 602 13.75 11.62 13.90
C ASP A 602 12.70 12.75 13.86
N ARG A 603 12.76 13.60 14.89
CA ARG A 603 11.85 14.71 15.14
C ARG A 603 12.40 16.06 14.68
N THR A 604 13.62 16.18 14.14
CA THR A 604 14.11 17.49 13.65
C THR A 604 13.41 17.91 12.33
N PRO A 605 12.76 19.09 12.28
CA PRO A 605 11.90 19.45 11.16
C PRO A 605 12.70 20.10 10.03
N SER A 606 13.09 19.32 9.02
CA SER A 606 13.18 19.89 7.67
C SER A 606 11.78 20.31 7.24
N SER A 607 11.55 21.62 7.23
CA SER A 607 10.28 22.21 6.78
C SER A 607 10.07 22.12 5.25
N ALA A 608 10.97 21.45 4.52
CA ALA A 608 11.02 21.48 3.06
C ALA A 608 10.49 20.21 2.35
N LEU A 609 10.41 19.05 3.00
CA LEU A 609 9.94 17.80 2.36
C LEU A 609 9.04 17.02 3.32
N LYS A 610 7.78 17.43 3.39
CA LYS A 610 6.73 16.67 4.06
C LYS A 610 6.13 15.70 3.07
N SER A 611 5.95 14.44 3.46
CA SER A 611 5.32 13.40 2.66
C SER A 611 4.24 12.67 3.47
N ILE A 612 3.42 11.90 2.78
CA ILE A 612 2.42 11.06 3.44
C ILE A 612 2.66 9.64 2.98
N ILE A 613 2.86 8.76 3.95
CA ILE A 613 3.21 7.37 3.69
C ILE A 613 1.92 6.56 3.70
N GLN A 614 1.68 5.82 2.62
CA GLN A 614 0.61 4.82 2.51
C GLN A 614 1.21 3.42 2.43
N SER A 615 0.54 2.42 3.01
CA SER A 615 1.05 1.04 3.05
C SER A 615 1.07 0.34 1.69
N THR A 616 0.28 0.83 0.72
CA THR A 616 0.22 0.31 -0.65
C THR A 616 -0.33 1.36 -1.62
N THR A 617 0.01 1.25 -2.91
CA THR A 617 -0.61 2.00 -4.02
C THR A 617 -1.64 1.17 -4.79
N THR A 618 -1.75 -0.12 -4.49
CA THR A 618 -2.71 -1.05 -5.09
C THR A 618 -3.47 -1.84 -4.02
N VAL A 619 -4.77 -1.99 -4.20
CA VAL A 619 -5.63 -2.81 -3.32
C VAL A 619 -6.39 -3.80 -4.20
N ASP A 620 -6.08 -5.08 -4.07
CA ASP A 620 -6.75 -6.18 -4.78
C ASP A 620 -7.87 -6.73 -3.89
N ILE A 621 -9.11 -6.46 -4.25
CA ILE A 621 -10.28 -6.90 -3.49
C ILE A 621 -11.20 -7.76 -4.34
N GLY A 622 -11.69 -8.85 -3.77
CA GLY A 622 -12.79 -9.61 -4.37
C GLY A 622 -14.09 -8.80 -4.31
N GLU A 623 -15.05 -9.07 -5.19
CA GLU A 623 -16.35 -8.40 -5.12
C GLU A 623 -17.07 -8.59 -3.76
N ASN A 624 -17.67 -7.51 -3.23
CA ASN A 624 -18.38 -7.50 -1.96
C ASN A 624 -17.51 -7.92 -0.76
N THR A 625 -16.21 -7.65 -0.86
CA THR A 625 -15.24 -7.82 0.22
C THR A 625 -14.65 -6.47 0.61
N THR A 626 -14.04 -6.44 1.78
CA THR A 626 -13.39 -5.27 2.32
C THR A 626 -11.93 -5.59 2.52
N ASP A 627 -11.06 -4.66 2.16
CA ASP A 627 -9.65 -4.70 2.50
C ASP A 627 -9.23 -3.32 3.04
N THR A 628 -8.02 -3.25 3.58
CA THR A 628 -7.54 -2.06 4.29
C THR A 628 -6.13 -1.69 3.88
N TYR A 629 -5.84 -0.40 3.86
CA TYR A 629 -4.47 0.11 3.82
C TYR A 629 -4.29 1.15 4.92
N THR A 630 -3.06 1.45 5.31
CA THR A 630 -2.79 2.46 6.34
C THR A 630 -2.19 3.72 5.75
N VAL A 631 -2.46 4.85 6.41
CA VAL A 631 -1.92 6.18 6.07
C VAL A 631 -1.31 6.79 7.33
N VAL A 632 -0.13 7.40 7.22
CA VAL A 632 0.57 8.09 8.32
C VAL A 632 1.34 9.30 7.79
N LEU A 633 1.44 10.37 8.58
CA LEU A 633 2.28 11.53 8.24
C LEU A 633 3.74 11.25 8.60
N ASP A 634 4.68 11.73 7.78
CA ASP A 634 6.12 11.53 8.01
C ASP A 634 6.77 12.60 8.91
N ALA A 635 6.09 13.74 9.12
CA ALA A 635 6.55 14.83 9.97
C ALA A 635 5.41 15.46 10.81
N ASP A 636 5.77 16.06 11.95
CA ASP A 636 4.81 16.69 12.87
C ASP A 636 4.02 17.82 12.17
N PRO A 637 2.69 17.77 12.12
CA PRO A 637 1.91 18.86 11.58
C PRO A 637 1.78 20.00 12.61
N THR A 638 1.77 21.26 12.17
CA THR A 638 1.66 22.41 13.10
C THR A 638 0.22 22.70 13.57
N GLY A 639 -0.70 21.79 13.27
CA GLY A 639 -2.14 21.80 13.55
C GLY A 639 -2.82 20.65 12.81
N ASP A 640 -4.13 20.49 12.89
CA ASP A 640 -4.80 19.33 12.28
C ASP A 640 -4.60 19.27 10.75
N VAL A 641 -4.24 18.08 10.28
CA VAL A 641 -4.18 17.70 8.86
C VAL A 641 -5.31 16.73 8.57
N VAL A 642 -6.13 17.08 7.59
CA VAL A 642 -7.25 16.28 7.12
C VAL A 642 -6.93 15.75 5.73
N ILE A 643 -6.97 14.43 5.59
CA ILE A 643 -6.86 13.74 4.31
C ILE A 643 -8.25 13.27 3.93
N ALA A 644 -8.86 13.92 2.94
CA ALA A 644 -10.14 13.50 2.36
C ALA A 644 -9.88 12.50 1.24
N MET A 645 -10.66 11.41 1.19
CA MET A 645 -10.56 10.38 0.15
C MET A 645 -11.83 10.39 -0.70
N THR A 646 -11.66 10.33 -2.01
CA THR A 646 -12.77 10.28 -2.98
C THR A 646 -12.53 9.15 -3.97
N SER A 647 -13.47 8.20 -4.00
CA SER A 647 -13.51 7.16 -5.04
C SER A 647 -13.96 7.77 -6.37
N SER A 648 -13.26 7.45 -7.46
CA SER A 648 -13.62 7.88 -8.82
C SER A 648 -14.94 7.25 -9.30
N ASP A 649 -15.33 6.11 -8.73
CA ASP A 649 -16.63 5.49 -8.93
C ASP A 649 -17.17 4.87 -7.63
N THR A 650 -17.98 5.65 -6.92
CA THR A 650 -18.61 5.25 -5.66
C THR A 650 -19.62 4.12 -5.82
N ASN A 651 -20.00 3.75 -7.06
CA ASN A 651 -20.86 2.59 -7.31
C ASN A 651 -20.10 1.27 -7.33
N ILE A 652 -18.76 1.32 -7.40
CA ILE A 652 -17.88 0.15 -7.48
C ILE A 652 -17.02 0.03 -6.23
N VAL A 653 -16.50 1.14 -5.70
CA VAL A 653 -15.68 1.14 -4.48
C VAL A 653 -16.13 2.25 -3.54
N THR A 654 -16.44 1.89 -2.30
CA THR A 654 -16.60 2.83 -1.19
C THR A 654 -15.36 2.82 -0.31
N VAL A 655 -14.96 3.99 0.20
CA VAL A 655 -13.72 4.18 1.00
C VAL A 655 -13.99 5.00 2.26
N THR A 656 -13.16 4.87 3.29
CA THR A 656 -13.16 5.79 4.44
C THR A 656 -13.16 7.24 3.94
N PRO A 657 -14.10 8.10 4.34
CA PRO A 657 -14.27 9.42 3.71
C PRO A 657 -13.17 10.43 4.07
N SER A 658 -12.64 10.39 5.29
CA SER A 658 -11.53 11.26 5.71
C SER A 658 -10.76 10.70 6.90
N LEU A 659 -9.48 11.03 7.00
CA LEU A 659 -8.64 10.83 8.18
C LEU A 659 -8.20 12.18 8.75
N THR A 660 -8.10 12.27 10.08
CA THR A 660 -7.64 13.48 10.78
C THR A 660 -6.42 13.17 11.62
N PHE A 661 -5.31 13.83 11.30
CA PHE A 661 -4.04 13.76 11.99
C PHE A 661 -3.79 15.07 12.75
N THR A 662 -3.80 14.95 14.07
CA THR A 662 -3.48 15.98 15.06
C THR A 662 -2.01 15.88 15.46
N THR A 663 -1.51 16.88 16.18
CA THR A 663 -0.16 16.86 16.80
C THR A 663 0.10 15.63 17.70
N ASN A 664 -0.97 14.97 18.18
CA ASN A 664 -0.86 13.82 19.09
C ASN A 664 -0.92 12.44 18.40
N ASN A 665 -1.48 12.34 17.20
CA ASN A 665 -1.69 11.06 16.50
C ASN A 665 -1.14 11.05 15.06
N TRP A 666 -0.41 12.08 14.63
CA TRP A 666 0.14 12.19 13.27
C TRP A 666 1.02 11.00 12.86
N ALA A 667 1.82 10.49 13.80
CA ALA A 667 2.74 9.37 13.61
C ALA A 667 2.09 7.99 13.82
N THR A 668 0.81 7.94 14.19
CA THR A 668 0.08 6.68 14.36
C THR A 668 -0.58 6.32 13.02
N PRO A 669 -0.24 5.16 12.41
CA PRO A 669 -0.90 4.72 11.19
C PRO A 669 -2.41 4.60 11.39
N GLN A 670 -3.18 5.30 10.58
CA GLN A 670 -4.64 5.24 10.59
C GLN A 670 -5.11 4.36 9.44
N ILE A 671 -6.16 3.58 9.70
CA ILE A 671 -6.69 2.59 8.75
C ILE A 671 -7.66 3.27 7.79
N VAL A 672 -7.41 3.07 6.50
CA VAL A 672 -8.37 3.31 5.43
C VAL A 672 -8.99 1.97 5.04
N THR A 673 -10.32 1.94 5.07
CA THR A 673 -11.11 0.77 4.70
C THR A 673 -11.64 0.99 3.29
N VAL A 674 -11.40 0.01 2.41
CA VAL A 674 -11.86 -0.01 1.03
C VAL A 674 -12.81 -1.19 0.87
N THR A 675 -14.04 -0.94 0.45
CA THR A 675 -15.04 -1.98 0.24
C THR A 675 -15.50 -1.95 -1.21
N SER A 676 -15.38 -3.09 -1.90
CA SER A 676 -15.95 -3.24 -3.23
C SER A 676 -17.46 -3.44 -3.13
N VAL A 677 -18.18 -2.77 -4.01
CA VAL A 677 -19.59 -2.97 -4.28
C VAL A 677 -19.70 -3.99 -5.41
N ARG A 678 -20.62 -4.94 -5.30
CA ARG A 678 -20.83 -5.98 -6.31
C ARG A 678 -21.18 -5.35 -7.67
N ASP A 679 -20.37 -5.61 -8.69
CA ASP A 679 -20.60 -5.22 -10.08
C ASP A 679 -21.02 -6.48 -10.89
N ILE A 680 -21.08 -6.42 -12.21
CA ILE A 680 -21.42 -7.56 -13.09
C ILE A 680 -20.46 -7.66 -14.30
N ASN A 681 -19.47 -6.77 -14.38
CA ASN A 681 -18.56 -6.71 -15.51
C ASN A 681 -17.13 -7.03 -15.06
N VAL A 682 -16.37 -7.65 -15.98
CA VAL A 682 -14.95 -8.02 -15.92
C VAL A 682 -14.11 -7.05 -15.09
N ASP A 683 -13.18 -7.60 -14.30
CA ASP A 683 -12.16 -6.93 -13.47
C ASP A 683 -12.10 -5.42 -13.69
N LYS A 684 -12.64 -4.66 -12.74
CA LYS A 684 -12.68 -3.20 -12.82
C LYS A 684 -11.60 -2.59 -11.96
N VAL A 685 -11.07 -1.48 -12.45
CA VAL A 685 -10.08 -0.69 -11.76
C VAL A 685 -10.68 0.67 -11.39
N VAL A 686 -10.65 1.00 -10.11
CA VAL A 686 -11.19 2.25 -9.56
C VAL A 686 -10.09 3.01 -8.85
N TYR A 687 -10.02 4.33 -9.04
CA TYR A 687 -9.03 5.18 -8.36
C TYR A 687 -9.63 5.75 -7.09
N VAL A 688 -8.93 5.61 -5.97
CA VAL A 688 -9.17 6.42 -4.77
C VAL A 688 -8.18 7.57 -4.80
N SER A 689 -8.72 8.78 -4.94
CA SER A 689 -7.97 10.03 -4.93
C SER A 689 -7.98 10.68 -3.55
N HIS A 690 -6.92 11.41 -3.22
CA HIS A 690 -6.72 12.00 -1.90
C HIS A 690 -6.54 13.51 -2.01
N THR A 691 -7.21 14.25 -1.14
CA THR A 691 -7.02 15.69 -1.01
C THR A 691 -6.54 15.98 0.41
N VAL A 692 -5.34 16.57 0.50
CA VAL A 692 -4.68 16.89 1.77
C VAL A 692 -4.92 18.36 2.08
N THR A 693 -5.41 18.65 3.28
CA THR A 693 -5.64 20.02 3.76
C THR A 693 -5.18 20.14 5.21
N GLY A 694 -4.63 21.28 5.61
CA GLY A 694 -4.23 21.54 7.00
C GLY A 694 -2.78 22.00 7.16
N SER A 695 -2.46 22.39 8.41
CA SER A 695 -1.32 23.20 8.82
C SER A 695 0.05 22.67 8.37
N GLY A 696 0.45 23.13 7.18
CA GLY A 696 1.77 22.89 6.58
C GLY A 696 1.87 21.67 5.66
N TYR A 697 0.76 21.00 5.31
CA TYR A 697 0.71 19.87 4.35
C TYR A 697 -0.09 20.18 3.07
N ASN A 698 -0.56 21.42 2.91
CA ASN A 698 -1.42 21.84 1.78
C ASN A 698 -0.79 21.69 0.38
N ALA A 699 0.53 21.59 0.29
CA ALA A 699 1.27 21.42 -0.96
C ALA A 699 1.72 19.96 -1.20
N VAL A 700 1.43 19.05 -0.27
CA VAL A 700 1.84 17.64 -0.32
C VAL A 700 0.80 16.83 -1.08
N THR A 701 1.22 16.16 -2.15
CA THR A 701 0.37 15.28 -2.96
C THR A 701 0.59 13.83 -2.56
N MET A 702 -0.51 13.08 -2.43
CA MET A 702 -0.49 11.63 -2.24
C MET A 702 -0.79 10.94 -3.58
N SER A 703 -0.19 9.77 -3.82
CA SER A 703 -0.48 8.97 -5.01
C SER A 703 -1.86 8.33 -4.90
N ASP A 704 -2.66 8.42 -5.97
CA ASP A 704 -3.94 7.73 -6.03
C ASP A 704 -3.75 6.21 -5.78
N VAL A 705 -4.68 5.61 -5.05
CA VAL A 705 -4.69 4.17 -4.81
C VAL A 705 -5.52 3.50 -5.90
N LEU A 706 -4.90 2.56 -6.61
CA LEU A 706 -5.51 1.76 -7.65
C LEU A 706 -6.21 0.54 -7.02
N VAL A 707 -7.53 0.52 -7.05
CA VAL A 707 -8.32 -0.59 -6.49
C VAL A 707 -8.70 -1.54 -7.61
N HIS A 708 -8.14 -2.74 -7.60
CA HIS A 708 -8.50 -3.83 -8.49
C HIS A 708 -9.63 -4.63 -7.86
N VAL A 709 -10.79 -4.62 -8.49
CA VAL A 709 -11.90 -5.46 -8.09
C VAL A 709 -11.85 -6.73 -8.92
N SER A 710 -11.37 -7.82 -8.32
CA SER A 710 -11.31 -9.13 -8.93
C SER A 710 -12.67 -9.81 -8.86
N ASP A 711 -13.12 -10.36 -9.99
CA ASP A 711 -14.36 -11.13 -10.02
C ASP A 711 -14.21 -12.41 -9.19
N ILE A 712 -15.29 -12.85 -8.54
CA ILE A 712 -15.30 -14.17 -7.90
C ILE A 712 -15.33 -15.19 -9.04
N PRO A 713 -14.35 -16.11 -9.16
CA PRO A 713 -14.34 -17.06 -10.25
C PRO A 713 -15.62 -17.90 -10.19
N VAL A 714 -16.43 -17.80 -11.24
CA VAL A 714 -17.53 -18.74 -11.47
C VAL A 714 -16.88 -20.09 -11.75
N GLU A 715 -16.91 -21.01 -10.78
CA GLU A 715 -16.51 -22.39 -11.03
C GLU A 715 -17.37 -22.96 -12.17
N PHE A 716 -16.72 -23.18 -13.32
CA PHE A 716 -17.33 -23.82 -14.48
C PHE A 716 -17.55 -25.31 -14.19
N VAL A 717 -18.75 -25.67 -13.73
CA VAL A 717 -19.18 -27.08 -13.72
C VAL A 717 -19.44 -27.51 -15.16
N GLN A 718 -18.51 -28.31 -15.68
CA GLN A 718 -18.63 -29.01 -16.96
C GLN A 718 -19.77 -30.03 -16.88
N VAL A 719 -20.94 -29.71 -17.44
CA VAL A 719 -21.97 -30.72 -17.77
C VAL A 719 -22.29 -30.66 -19.26
N CYS A 720 -21.49 -31.38 -20.05
CA CYS A 720 -21.96 -31.90 -21.33
C CYS A 720 -22.65 -33.22 -21.04
N ASN A 721 -23.99 -33.25 -21.05
CA ASN A 721 -24.79 -34.43 -21.37
C ASN A 721 -26.23 -34.01 -21.60
N PHE A 722 -26.68 -33.92 -22.86
CA PHE A 722 -27.89 -34.59 -23.33
C PHE A 722 -27.99 -34.53 -24.87
N TRP A 723 -28.13 -35.71 -25.47
CA TRP A 723 -28.18 -35.98 -26.90
C TRP A 723 -29.45 -35.43 -27.58
N PHE A 724 -29.29 -34.60 -28.62
CA PHE A 724 -29.89 -34.76 -29.96
C PHE A 724 -29.67 -33.49 -30.79
N PHE A 725 -28.50 -33.32 -31.41
CA PHE A 725 -28.34 -32.77 -32.76
C PHE A 725 -26.86 -32.91 -33.13
N VAL A 726 -26.66 -33.42 -34.34
CA VAL A 726 -25.39 -33.64 -35.05
C VAL A 726 -24.36 -32.58 -34.71
N CYS A 727 -23.19 -33.03 -34.23
CA CYS A 727 -21.97 -32.24 -34.20
C CYS A 727 -21.64 -31.72 -35.61
N PHE A 728 -22.17 -30.55 -35.96
CA PHE A 728 -21.35 -29.60 -36.69
C PHE A 728 -20.56 -28.85 -35.63
N GLY A 729 -19.31 -29.28 -35.42
CA GLY A 729 -18.33 -28.51 -34.69
C GLY A 729 -18.08 -27.21 -35.43
N TRP A 730 -18.92 -26.20 -35.18
CA TRP A 730 -18.47 -24.83 -35.19
C TRP A 730 -18.09 -24.53 -33.76
N GLN A 731 -16.82 -24.78 -33.50
CA GLN A 731 -16.08 -24.16 -32.44
C GLN A 731 -16.20 -22.64 -32.68
N LEU A 732 -17.24 -22.01 -32.14
CA LEU A 732 -17.15 -20.60 -31.77
C LEU A 732 -16.22 -20.59 -30.57
N GLU A 733 -14.94 -20.74 -30.89
CA GLU A 733 -13.86 -20.21 -30.09
C GLU A 733 -14.28 -18.76 -29.85
N GLU A 734 -14.68 -18.47 -28.61
CA GLU A 734 -14.82 -17.10 -28.15
C GLU A 734 -13.57 -16.39 -28.63
N VAL A 735 -13.73 -15.49 -29.60
CA VAL A 735 -12.59 -14.76 -30.15
C VAL A 735 -12.25 -13.74 -29.08
N LYS A 736 -11.66 -14.20 -27.97
CA LYS A 736 -10.86 -13.34 -27.13
C LYS A 736 -9.88 -12.67 -28.09
N PRO A 737 -9.86 -11.34 -28.18
CA PRO A 737 -8.83 -10.67 -28.94
C PRO A 737 -7.48 -11.11 -28.37
N GLN A 738 -6.46 -11.17 -29.21
CA GLN A 738 -5.12 -11.44 -28.72
C GLN A 738 -4.74 -10.30 -27.78
N SER A 739 -4.60 -10.62 -26.49
CA SER A 739 -4.22 -9.67 -25.46
C SER A 739 -3.00 -10.19 -24.71
N ILE A 740 -2.20 -9.26 -24.20
CA ILE A 740 -1.08 -9.51 -23.31
C ILE A 740 -1.35 -8.71 -22.05
N ILE A 741 -1.26 -9.35 -20.90
CA ILE A 741 -1.52 -8.75 -19.60
C ILE A 741 -0.19 -8.67 -18.86
N GLN A 742 0.11 -7.51 -18.29
CA GLN A 742 1.21 -7.32 -17.35
C GLN A 742 0.68 -6.99 -15.95
N SER A 743 1.35 -7.48 -14.92
CA SER A 743 0.93 -7.23 -13.53
C SER A 743 1.21 -5.80 -13.04
N ALA A 744 2.07 -5.05 -13.74
CA ALA A 744 2.39 -3.66 -13.43
C ALA A 744 2.85 -2.91 -14.69
N THR A 745 2.71 -1.58 -14.69
CA THR A 745 3.22 -0.67 -15.74
C THR A 745 4.39 0.18 -15.26
N SER A 746 4.64 0.21 -13.94
CA SER A 746 5.79 0.87 -13.36
C SER A 746 6.22 0.20 -12.07
N ALA A 747 7.46 0.45 -11.65
CA ALA A 747 7.94 0.17 -10.30
C ALA A 747 9.04 1.15 -9.92
N THR A 748 9.19 1.33 -8.62
CA THR A 748 10.33 2.03 -8.04
C THR A 748 11.28 0.97 -7.46
N ILE A 749 12.54 0.97 -7.90
CA ILE A 749 13.52 -0.08 -7.61
C ILE A 749 14.76 0.61 -7.06
N ALA A 750 15.29 0.19 -5.92
CA ALA A 750 16.57 0.70 -5.45
C ALA A 750 17.73 0.20 -6.32
N GLU A 751 18.84 0.94 -6.39
CA GLU A 751 20.07 0.42 -6.98
C GLU A 751 20.48 -0.91 -6.34
N THR A 752 21.06 -1.82 -7.13
CA THR A 752 21.35 -3.23 -6.79
C THR A 752 20.14 -4.12 -6.44
N ALA A 753 18.95 -3.55 -6.23
CA ALA A 753 17.73 -4.31 -5.97
C ALA A 753 17.09 -4.81 -7.27
N THR A 754 16.23 -5.81 -7.13
CA THR A 754 15.45 -6.36 -8.24
C THR A 754 13.98 -6.08 -8.06
N GLY A 755 13.37 -5.42 -9.04
CA GLY A 755 11.93 -5.38 -9.22
C GLY A 755 11.46 -6.51 -10.12
N THR A 756 10.23 -6.99 -9.91
CA THR A 756 9.64 -8.02 -10.77
C THR A 756 8.22 -7.66 -11.17
N TYR A 757 7.85 -8.00 -12.40
CA TYR A 757 6.47 -8.05 -12.83
C TYR A 757 6.26 -9.30 -13.68
N THR A 758 5.01 -9.67 -13.94
CA THR A 758 4.70 -10.85 -14.75
C THR A 758 4.01 -10.46 -16.04
N ILE A 759 4.24 -11.27 -17.08
CA ILE A 759 3.57 -11.17 -18.37
C ILE A 759 2.84 -12.49 -18.65
N VAL A 760 1.60 -12.42 -19.13
CA VAL A 760 0.80 -13.59 -19.54
C VAL A 760 0.02 -13.30 -20.82
N LEU A 761 -0.19 -14.32 -21.66
CA LEU A 761 -1.03 -14.19 -22.86
C LEU A 761 -2.50 -14.47 -22.51
N GLY A 762 -3.40 -13.61 -22.97
CA GLY A 762 -4.86 -13.78 -22.78
C GLY A 762 -5.52 -14.79 -23.73
N LYS A 763 -4.77 -15.32 -24.72
CA LYS A 763 -5.23 -16.33 -25.68
C LYS A 763 -4.12 -17.30 -26.04
N LYS A 764 -4.50 -18.56 -26.29
CA LYS A 764 -3.59 -19.60 -26.78
C LYS A 764 -2.99 -19.21 -28.14
N PRO A 765 -1.66 -19.19 -28.30
CA PRO A 765 -1.03 -18.75 -29.53
C PRO A 765 -1.01 -19.84 -30.62
N THR A 766 -0.89 -19.45 -31.89
CA THR A 766 -0.87 -20.38 -33.04
C THR A 766 0.50 -21.02 -33.28
N SER A 767 1.56 -20.47 -32.72
CA SER A 767 2.94 -20.95 -32.67
C SER A 767 3.61 -20.26 -31.47
N ASP A 768 4.91 -20.43 -31.25
CA ASP A 768 5.57 -19.78 -30.12
C ASP A 768 5.55 -18.25 -30.32
N VAL A 769 5.24 -17.51 -29.26
CA VAL A 769 5.32 -16.04 -29.19
C VAL A 769 6.58 -15.68 -28.44
N THR A 770 7.39 -14.81 -29.03
CA THR A 770 8.56 -14.22 -28.38
C THR A 770 8.28 -12.78 -28.02
N ILE A 771 8.55 -12.41 -26.78
CA ILE A 771 8.51 -11.01 -26.32
C ILE A 771 9.95 -10.64 -25.95
N ARG A 772 10.57 -9.78 -26.76
CA ARG A 772 11.89 -9.22 -26.47
C ARG A 772 11.71 -7.97 -25.63
N LEU A 773 12.38 -7.90 -24.49
CA LEU A 773 12.37 -6.73 -23.62
C LEU A 773 13.68 -5.98 -23.78
N THR A 774 13.60 -4.66 -23.91
CA THR A 774 14.76 -3.79 -24.11
C THR A 774 14.70 -2.65 -23.12
N SER A 775 15.73 -2.53 -22.28
CA SER A 775 15.94 -1.35 -21.45
C SER A 775 16.36 -0.16 -22.31
N SER A 776 15.78 1.01 -22.08
CA SER A 776 16.20 2.25 -22.72
C SER A 776 17.59 2.71 -22.24
N ASP A 777 17.97 2.29 -21.04
CA ASP A 777 19.26 2.59 -20.43
C ASP A 777 19.76 1.41 -19.60
N THR A 778 20.73 0.68 -20.15
CA THR A 778 21.33 -0.47 -19.48
C THR A 778 22.36 -0.11 -18.42
N THR A 779 22.80 1.16 -18.32
CA THR A 779 23.68 1.60 -17.23
C THR A 779 22.90 1.88 -15.95
N ALA A 780 21.60 2.14 -16.04
CA ALA A 780 20.71 2.35 -14.89
C ALA A 780 19.91 1.09 -14.51
N ALA A 781 19.39 0.34 -15.49
CA ALA A 781 18.68 -0.91 -15.21
C ALA A 781 18.82 -1.97 -16.32
N THR A 782 19.02 -3.21 -15.90
CA THR A 782 18.98 -4.39 -16.78
C THR A 782 17.66 -5.12 -16.66
N VAL A 783 17.27 -5.87 -17.70
CA VAL A 783 15.98 -6.58 -17.75
C VAL A 783 16.13 -7.96 -18.35
N THR A 784 15.24 -8.88 -17.97
CA THR A 784 15.08 -10.18 -18.62
C THR A 784 14.93 -9.98 -20.14
N PRO A 785 15.84 -10.48 -20.99
CA PRO A 785 15.93 -10.02 -22.38
C PRO A 785 14.88 -10.62 -23.32
N LEU A 786 14.34 -11.80 -23.00
CA LEU A 786 13.43 -12.54 -23.87
C LEU A 786 12.51 -13.47 -23.06
N LEU A 787 11.22 -13.41 -23.34
CA LEU A 787 10.23 -14.41 -22.91
C LEU A 787 9.74 -15.21 -24.10
N THR A 788 9.48 -16.51 -23.90
CA THR A 788 8.93 -17.40 -24.93
C THR A 788 7.66 -18.09 -24.42
N PHE A 789 6.53 -17.79 -25.05
CA PHE A 789 5.23 -18.38 -24.76
C PHE A 789 4.88 -19.40 -25.84
N THR A 790 4.91 -20.67 -25.47
CA THR A 790 4.47 -21.80 -26.26
C THR A 790 2.98 -22.08 -26.08
N ARG A 791 2.43 -22.93 -26.94
CA ARG A 791 1.07 -23.47 -26.80
C ARG A 791 0.77 -24.18 -25.46
N ARG A 792 1.79 -24.52 -24.66
CA ARG A 792 1.64 -25.23 -23.37
C ARG A 792 1.75 -24.33 -22.14
N ASN A 793 2.48 -23.21 -22.23
CA ASN A 793 2.74 -22.31 -21.11
C ASN A 793 2.18 -20.89 -21.31
N TRP A 794 1.46 -20.62 -22.41
CA TRP A 794 0.89 -19.29 -22.72
C TRP A 794 0.05 -18.67 -21.59
N SER A 795 -0.68 -19.51 -20.85
CA SER A 795 -1.58 -19.10 -19.76
C SER A 795 -0.90 -19.10 -18.37
N ARG A 796 0.40 -19.38 -18.31
CA ARG A 796 1.18 -19.28 -17.06
C ARG A 796 1.89 -17.94 -17.05
N PRO A 797 1.69 -17.08 -16.02
CA PRO A 797 2.46 -15.85 -15.88
C PRO A 797 3.96 -16.14 -15.89
N GLN A 798 4.70 -15.48 -16.77
CA GLN A 798 6.15 -15.54 -16.81
C GLN A 798 6.73 -14.28 -16.16
N MET A 799 7.72 -14.48 -15.28
CA MET A 799 8.35 -13.41 -14.53
C MET A 799 9.34 -12.64 -15.41
N VAL A 800 9.25 -11.32 -15.34
CA VAL A 800 10.27 -10.38 -15.80
C VAL A 800 10.97 -9.83 -14.57
N THR A 801 12.29 -9.98 -14.54
CA THR A 801 13.15 -9.34 -13.55
C THR A 801 13.75 -8.09 -14.18
N VAL A 802 13.62 -6.96 -13.47
CA VAL A 802 14.32 -5.70 -13.72
C VAL A 802 15.29 -5.50 -12.56
N THR A 803 16.57 -5.33 -12.87
CA THR A 803 17.63 -5.19 -11.85
C THR A 803 18.24 -3.80 -11.97
N GLY A 804 18.20 -3.05 -10.88
CA GLY A 804 18.93 -1.80 -10.74
C GLY A 804 20.42 -2.03 -10.85
N VAL A 805 21.10 -1.20 -11.63
CA VAL A 805 22.56 -1.17 -11.68
C VAL A 805 23.01 -0.07 -10.72
N ASN A 806 24.01 -0.35 -9.89
CA ASN A 806 24.59 0.67 -9.01
C ASN A 806 25.43 1.64 -9.85
N ASP A 807 25.24 2.93 -9.68
CA ASP A 807 26.20 3.93 -10.11
C ASP A 807 26.82 4.67 -8.92
N ASN A 808 27.24 5.93 -9.06
CA ASN A 808 27.84 6.69 -7.94
C ASN A 808 27.35 8.13 -7.91
N ASP A 809 26.37 8.51 -8.75
CA ASP A 809 25.80 9.85 -8.68
C ASP A 809 24.60 9.85 -7.71
N ALA A 810 23.95 10.99 -7.46
CA ALA A 810 22.84 11.07 -6.50
C ALA A 810 21.51 11.40 -7.21
N VAL A 811 21.39 10.99 -8.47
CA VAL A 811 20.28 11.31 -9.37
C VAL A 811 19.36 10.08 -9.48
N ARG A 812 18.06 10.32 -9.58
CA ARG A 812 17.11 9.24 -9.87
C ARG A 812 16.95 9.06 -11.37
N GLU A 813 17.21 7.86 -11.85
CA GLU A 813 17.07 7.51 -13.26
C GLU A 813 15.67 6.97 -13.52
N THR A 814 15.17 7.25 -14.72
CA THR A 814 13.94 6.61 -15.20
C THR A 814 14.26 5.82 -16.45
N VAL A 815 14.07 4.50 -16.35
CA VAL A 815 14.32 3.54 -17.42
C VAL A 815 12.99 3.06 -17.99
N ILE A 816 12.87 3.09 -19.31
CA ILE A 816 11.71 2.56 -20.04
C ILE A 816 12.08 1.19 -20.59
N ILE A 817 11.39 0.15 -20.13
CA ILE A 817 11.46 -1.19 -20.70
C ILE A 817 10.42 -1.28 -21.82
N SER A 818 10.91 -1.42 -23.04
CA SER A 818 10.08 -1.61 -24.24
C SER A 818 9.94 -3.08 -24.62
N HIS A 819 8.80 -3.44 -25.21
CA HIS A 819 8.46 -4.81 -25.57
C HIS A 819 8.28 -4.94 -27.07
N ALA A 820 9.02 -5.86 -27.70
CA ALA A 820 8.85 -6.23 -29.11
C ALA A 820 8.29 -7.64 -29.19
N ILE A 821 7.08 -7.76 -29.73
CA ILE A 821 6.30 -9.01 -29.76
C ILE A 821 6.33 -9.58 -31.18
N SER A 822 6.56 -10.88 -31.31
CA SER A 822 6.49 -11.57 -32.60
C SER A 822 6.09 -13.04 -32.44
N GLY A 823 5.50 -13.61 -33.48
CA GLY A 823 5.13 -15.02 -33.56
C GLY A 823 3.75 -15.30 -32.97
N GLY A 824 3.28 -16.54 -33.16
CA GLY A 824 2.05 -17.05 -32.54
C GLY A 824 0.75 -16.31 -32.88
N GLY A 825 0.77 -15.43 -33.90
CA GLY A 825 -0.33 -14.55 -34.29
C GLY A 825 -0.38 -13.24 -33.51
N TYR A 826 0.56 -12.97 -32.60
CA TYR A 826 0.59 -11.77 -31.74
C TYR A 826 1.34 -10.58 -32.37
N ASP A 827 1.80 -10.69 -33.61
CA ASP A 827 2.67 -9.71 -34.28
C ASP A 827 2.07 -8.29 -34.39
N THR A 828 0.75 -8.15 -34.31
CA THR A 828 0.05 -6.86 -34.36
C THR A 828 -0.41 -6.37 -32.99
N VAL A 829 -0.14 -7.12 -31.91
CA VAL A 829 -0.52 -6.75 -30.55
C VAL A 829 0.56 -5.86 -29.95
N SER A 830 0.18 -4.68 -29.48
CA SER A 830 1.07 -3.78 -28.75
C SER A 830 0.89 -3.94 -27.25
N MET A 831 1.99 -3.78 -26.51
CA MET A 831 2.03 -3.79 -25.06
C MET A 831 2.54 -2.44 -24.56
N ALA A 832 2.01 -1.98 -23.43
CA ALA A 832 2.50 -0.76 -22.80
C ALA A 832 3.91 -0.99 -22.26
N SER A 833 4.80 -0.03 -22.48
CA SER A 833 6.13 -0.05 -21.87
C SER A 833 6.03 -0.08 -20.34
N PHE A 834 7.05 -0.63 -19.69
CA PHE A 834 7.17 -0.62 -18.24
C PHE A 834 8.18 0.46 -17.82
N THR A 835 7.80 1.33 -16.89
CA THR A 835 8.65 2.42 -16.40
C THR A 835 9.27 2.03 -15.06
N ALA A 836 10.59 1.84 -15.02
CA ALA A 836 11.34 1.65 -13.78
C ALA A 836 11.94 2.98 -13.34
N THR A 837 11.67 3.41 -12.10
CA THR A 837 12.38 4.53 -11.48
C THR A 837 13.41 3.97 -10.51
N MET A 838 14.68 4.30 -10.73
CA MET A 838 15.77 3.91 -9.85
C MET A 838 15.80 4.87 -8.65
N ILE A 839 15.75 4.31 -7.44
CA ILE A 839 16.08 5.05 -6.23
C ILE A 839 17.57 4.86 -6.02
N ASP A 840 18.26 5.97 -6.20
CA ASP A 840 19.65 6.18 -5.88
C ASP A 840 19.92 5.94 -4.37
N ASP A 841 20.98 5.18 -4.07
CA ASP A 841 21.44 4.90 -2.71
C ASP A 841 22.64 5.76 -2.27
N ASP A 842 23.14 6.63 -3.15
CA ASP A 842 24.13 7.65 -2.87
C ASP A 842 23.46 8.97 -2.47
N THR A 843 24.01 9.61 -1.44
CA THR A 843 23.52 10.90 -0.95
C THR A 843 24.62 11.94 -1.11
N ALA A 844 24.28 13.10 -1.68
CA ALA A 844 25.20 14.22 -1.76
C ALA A 844 25.70 14.59 -0.35
N GLY A 845 26.98 14.35 -0.09
CA GLY A 845 27.63 14.61 1.19
C GLY A 845 29.05 15.13 0.99
N ILE A 846 29.59 15.79 2.01
CA ILE A 846 30.97 16.28 1.99
C ILE A 846 31.68 15.88 3.27
N THR A 847 32.71 15.06 3.14
CA THR A 847 33.51 14.59 4.27
C THR A 847 34.79 15.41 4.39
N GLN A 848 35.10 15.88 5.61
CA GLN A 848 36.39 16.47 5.95
C GLN A 848 37.15 15.63 6.99
N SER A 849 38.47 15.55 6.90
CA SER A 849 39.27 14.64 7.73
C SER A 849 39.33 15.03 9.21
N VAL A 850 39.29 16.32 9.52
CA VAL A 850 39.31 16.91 10.87
C VAL A 850 38.61 18.27 10.85
N THR A 851 38.10 18.72 11.99
CA THR A 851 37.39 20.01 12.16
C THR A 851 38.23 21.07 12.90
N SER A 852 39.39 20.70 13.44
CA SER A 852 40.27 21.65 14.11
C SER A 852 41.74 21.26 14.07
N ALA A 853 42.62 22.23 14.29
CA ALA A 853 44.04 22.01 14.54
C ALA A 853 44.63 23.13 15.40
N THR A 854 45.69 22.80 16.10
CA THR A 854 46.56 23.76 16.79
C THR A 854 47.83 23.93 15.97
N ILE A 855 48.16 25.16 15.59
CA ILE A 855 49.20 25.49 14.62
C ILE A 855 50.14 26.50 15.29
N ALA A 856 51.44 26.25 15.31
CA ALA A 856 52.39 27.28 15.73
C ALA A 856 52.44 28.39 14.66
N GLU A 857 52.75 29.62 15.06
CA GLU A 857 53.02 30.68 14.09
C GLU A 857 54.07 30.27 13.06
N SER A 858 53.91 30.72 11.81
CA SER A 858 54.72 30.29 10.65
C SER A 858 54.68 28.78 10.31
N ALA A 859 53.92 27.96 11.01
CA ALA A 859 53.70 26.55 10.68
C ALA A 859 52.44 26.35 9.84
N THR A 860 52.32 25.16 9.24
CA THR A 860 51.16 24.78 8.43
C THR A 860 50.49 23.53 8.99
N ALA A 861 49.16 23.52 8.98
CA ALA A 861 48.37 22.30 9.13
C ALA A 861 47.58 22.02 7.85
N THR A 862 47.27 20.74 7.63
CA THR A 862 46.51 20.31 6.45
C THR A 862 45.35 19.42 6.86
N TYR A 863 44.23 19.54 6.16
CA TYR A 863 43.12 18.60 6.21
C TYR A 863 42.63 18.30 4.79
N THR A 864 41.89 17.22 4.61
CA THR A 864 41.34 16.85 3.31
C THR A 864 39.84 17.00 3.28
N VAL A 865 39.31 17.33 2.10
CA VAL A 865 37.88 17.38 1.78
C VAL A 865 37.61 16.44 0.60
N VAL A 866 36.53 15.67 0.65
CA VAL A 866 36.08 14.77 -0.43
C VAL A 866 34.56 14.85 -0.55
N LEU A 867 34.03 14.67 -1.77
CA LEU A 867 32.58 14.53 -1.97
C LEU A 867 32.20 13.05 -1.79
N ASP A 868 31.02 12.81 -1.21
CA ASP A 868 30.54 11.46 -0.91
C ASP A 868 29.82 10.81 -2.11
N SER A 869 29.47 11.58 -3.15
CA SER A 869 28.90 11.09 -4.42
C SER A 869 29.39 11.90 -5.64
N GLU A 870 29.13 11.41 -6.85
CA GLU A 870 29.49 12.07 -8.11
C GLU A 870 28.60 13.30 -8.37
N PRO A 871 29.18 14.48 -8.63
CA PRO A 871 28.39 15.68 -8.82
C PRO A 871 27.84 15.83 -10.24
N THR A 872 26.65 16.40 -10.37
CA THR A 872 25.98 16.61 -11.67
C THR A 872 26.70 17.63 -12.57
N SER A 873 27.49 18.53 -11.99
CA SER A 873 28.38 19.51 -12.62
C SER A 873 29.49 19.89 -11.63
N ASP A 874 30.45 20.74 -12.01
CA ASP A 874 31.56 21.05 -11.10
C ASP A 874 31.07 21.71 -9.80
N VAL A 875 31.52 21.19 -8.65
CA VAL A 875 31.28 21.74 -7.31
C VAL A 875 32.47 22.59 -6.92
N THR A 876 32.20 23.81 -6.46
CA THR A 876 33.21 24.73 -5.93
C THR A 876 32.98 24.93 -4.44
N ILE A 877 34.03 24.73 -3.64
CA ILE A 877 34.03 25.02 -2.20
C ILE A 877 34.99 26.18 -1.98
N ARG A 878 34.46 27.35 -1.64
CA ARG A 878 35.25 28.54 -1.34
C ARG A 878 35.53 28.61 0.15
N LEU A 879 36.80 28.69 0.53
CA LEU A 879 37.22 28.76 1.92
C LEU A 879 37.61 30.19 2.27
N THR A 880 37.18 30.67 3.44
CA THR A 880 37.46 32.03 3.90
C THR A 880 37.93 32.00 5.35
N SER A 881 39.11 32.54 5.61
CA SER A 881 39.60 32.79 6.96
C SER A 881 38.85 33.96 7.59
N SER A 882 38.40 33.81 8.84
CA SER A 882 37.79 34.90 9.61
C SER A 882 38.80 36.01 9.95
N ASP A 883 40.08 35.65 10.00
CA ASP A 883 41.18 36.57 10.28
C ASP A 883 42.44 36.16 9.50
N THR A 884 42.71 36.90 8.42
CA THR A 884 43.88 36.68 7.57
C THR A 884 45.17 37.21 8.15
N THR A 885 45.13 38.02 9.22
CA THR A 885 46.36 38.46 9.92
C THR A 885 46.90 37.39 10.86
N ALA A 886 46.06 36.43 11.29
CA ALA A 886 46.47 35.30 12.12
C ALA A 886 46.64 33.99 11.32
N ALA A 887 45.76 33.70 10.34
CA ALA A 887 45.92 32.51 9.50
C ALA A 887 45.40 32.69 8.06
N THR A 888 46.14 32.12 7.11
CA THR A 888 45.76 32.04 5.68
C THR A 888 45.35 30.62 5.30
N VAL A 889 44.53 30.47 4.26
CA VAL A 889 43.98 29.17 3.83
C VAL A 889 43.93 29.03 2.32
N THR A 890 43.97 27.79 1.80
CA THR A 890 43.64 27.48 0.41
C THR A 890 42.27 28.08 0.03
N PRO A 891 42.17 28.95 -0.98
CA PRO A 891 40.96 29.78 -1.17
C PRO A 891 39.79 29.04 -1.84
N VAL A 892 40.04 28.02 -2.66
CA VAL A 892 38.99 27.29 -3.40
C VAL A 892 39.41 25.85 -3.63
N LEU A 893 38.44 24.94 -3.55
CA LEU A 893 38.52 23.58 -4.06
C LEU A 893 37.53 23.42 -5.22
N THR A 894 37.87 22.60 -6.21
CA THR A 894 36.99 22.31 -7.35
C THR A 894 36.91 20.80 -7.56
N PHE A 895 35.71 20.26 -7.38
CA PHE A 895 35.40 18.86 -7.63
C PHE A 895 34.62 18.74 -8.94
N THR A 896 35.02 17.80 -9.75
CA THR A 896 34.49 17.45 -11.06
C THR A 896 34.06 15.98 -11.01
N ARG A 897 33.28 15.54 -11.98
CA ARG A 897 32.94 14.12 -12.18
C ARG A 897 34.13 13.15 -12.20
N ARG A 898 35.36 13.63 -12.47
CA ARG A 898 36.56 12.78 -12.53
C ARG A 898 37.38 12.72 -11.25
N ASN A 899 37.18 13.65 -10.32
CA ASN A 899 38.00 13.78 -9.11
C ASN A 899 37.18 13.97 -7.83
N TRP A 900 35.85 13.84 -7.87
CA TRP A 900 34.96 13.99 -6.71
C TRP A 900 35.36 13.09 -5.52
N SER A 901 35.68 11.83 -5.82
CA SER A 901 36.07 10.80 -4.83
C SER A 901 37.55 10.84 -4.45
N ARG A 902 38.33 11.79 -4.96
CA ARG A 902 39.73 11.98 -4.59
C ARG A 902 39.82 13.06 -3.51
N PRO A 903 40.30 12.74 -2.29
CA PRO A 903 40.47 13.74 -1.25
C PRO A 903 41.37 14.88 -1.72
N GLN A 904 40.85 16.11 -1.67
CA GLN A 904 41.59 17.33 -1.99
C GLN A 904 42.12 17.98 -0.72
N MET A 905 43.36 18.44 -0.76
CA MET A 905 44.06 18.99 0.40
C MET A 905 43.76 20.48 0.58
N VAL A 906 43.39 20.85 1.79
CA VAL A 906 43.36 22.23 2.28
C VAL A 906 44.60 22.46 3.14
N THR A 907 45.31 23.56 2.89
CA THR A 907 46.43 24.02 3.72
C THR A 907 46.01 25.26 4.49
N VAL A 908 46.22 25.23 5.81
CA VAL A 908 46.06 26.37 6.71
C VAL A 908 47.44 26.74 7.22
N THR A 909 47.83 28.00 7.05
CA THR A 909 49.16 28.51 7.41
C THR A 909 49.01 29.60 8.47
N GLY A 910 49.69 29.41 9.59
CA GLY A 910 49.86 30.43 10.62
C GLY A 910 50.66 31.61 10.13
N VAL A 911 50.15 32.81 10.37
CA VAL A 911 50.90 34.05 10.17
C VAL A 911 51.56 34.39 11.50
N ASN A 912 52.88 34.62 11.50
CA ASN A 912 53.56 35.14 12.68
C ASN A 912 53.22 36.62 12.81
N ASP A 913 52.61 36.96 13.93
CA ASP A 913 52.51 38.33 14.39
C ASP A 913 53.58 38.57 15.47
N GLY A 914 53.43 39.58 16.32
CA GLY A 914 54.50 39.98 17.23
C GLY A 914 53.98 40.36 18.60
N ASP A 915 52.80 39.85 18.95
CA ASP A 915 52.29 39.94 20.29
C ASP A 915 52.65 38.69 21.10
N THR A 916 51.80 38.27 22.03
CA THR A 916 52.05 37.10 22.88
C THR A 916 50.78 36.27 23.10
N ASP A 917 49.71 36.63 22.39
CA ASP A 917 48.38 36.07 22.57
C ASP A 917 48.21 34.88 21.60
N ASN A 918 47.32 33.96 21.96
CA ASN A 918 46.97 32.86 21.05
C ASN A 918 45.67 33.23 20.32
N GLU A 919 45.68 33.16 19.00
CA GLU A 919 44.52 33.53 18.17
C GLU A 919 43.69 32.30 17.83
N THR A 920 42.38 32.48 17.72
CA THR A 920 41.50 31.45 17.16
C THR A 920 40.87 31.97 15.89
N VAL A 921 41.14 31.28 14.78
CA VAL A 921 40.64 31.59 13.44
C VAL A 921 39.63 30.54 13.01
N VAL A 922 38.50 30.99 12.47
CA VAL A 922 37.47 30.13 11.89
C VAL A 922 37.59 30.17 10.37
N ILE A 923 37.82 29.02 9.75
CA ILE A 923 37.74 28.84 8.31
C ILE A 923 36.31 28.45 7.96
N SER A 924 35.63 29.31 7.23
CA SER A 924 34.28 29.10 6.72
C SER A 924 34.28 28.59 5.29
N HIS A 925 33.26 27.82 4.94
CA HIS A 925 33.12 27.17 3.63
C HIS A 925 31.82 27.62 2.95
N ALA A 926 31.92 28.03 1.69
CA ALA A 926 30.76 28.31 0.84
C ALA A 926 30.77 27.33 -0.34
N ILE A 927 29.74 26.49 -0.40
CA ILE A 927 29.60 25.42 -1.39
C ILE A 927 28.65 25.87 -2.49
N SER A 928 28.98 25.60 -3.75
CA SER A 928 28.07 25.86 -4.87
C SER A 928 28.34 24.96 -6.07
N GLY A 929 27.30 24.71 -6.87
CA GLY A 929 27.31 23.90 -8.07
C GLY A 929 27.06 22.41 -7.82
N GLY A 930 26.90 21.67 -8.91
CA GLY A 930 26.91 20.20 -8.91
C GLY A 930 25.79 19.48 -8.16
N GLY A 931 24.79 20.17 -7.62
CA GLY A 931 23.76 19.57 -6.75
C GLY A 931 24.12 19.64 -5.25
N TYR A 932 25.20 20.34 -4.89
CA TYR A 932 25.71 20.48 -3.52
C TYR A 932 25.36 21.83 -2.88
N ASP A 933 24.66 22.71 -3.59
CA ASP A 933 24.37 24.10 -3.19
C ASP A 933 23.64 24.23 -1.83
N ALA A 934 22.89 23.20 -1.44
CA ALA A 934 22.11 23.18 -0.20
C ALA A 934 22.89 22.61 1.00
N LEU A 935 24.07 22.03 0.77
CA LEU A 935 24.86 21.41 1.84
C LEU A 935 25.68 22.46 2.58
N SER A 936 25.96 22.16 3.85
CA SER A 936 26.87 22.95 4.68
C SER A 936 27.97 22.05 5.23
N MET A 937 29.16 22.60 5.35
CA MET A 937 30.31 21.93 5.98
C MET A 937 30.56 22.57 7.34
N THR A 938 30.94 21.77 8.33
CA THR A 938 31.38 22.30 9.62
C THR A 938 32.63 23.14 9.43
N ASN A 939 32.59 24.39 9.91
CA ASN A 939 33.75 25.28 9.88
C ASN A 939 34.96 24.61 10.54
N PHE A 940 36.15 24.90 10.00
CA PHE A 940 37.41 24.41 10.58
C PHE A 940 37.97 25.46 11.54
N THR A 941 38.23 25.07 12.79
CA THR A 941 38.77 25.96 13.82
C THR A 941 40.29 25.76 13.95
N ALA A 942 41.06 26.80 13.62
CA ALA A 942 42.50 26.83 13.82
C ALA A 942 42.84 27.66 15.07
N THR A 943 43.67 27.13 15.96
CA THR A 943 44.24 27.88 17.08
C THR A 943 45.72 28.11 16.83
N MET A 944 46.12 29.38 16.72
CA MET A 944 47.51 29.80 16.62
C MET A 944 48.13 29.79 18.02
N ILE A 945 49.27 29.10 18.17
CA ILE A 945 50.08 29.19 19.39
C ILE A 945 51.24 30.13 19.13
N ASP A 946 51.34 31.14 19.97
CA ASP A 946 52.40 32.14 20.03
C ASP A 946 53.77 31.53 20.38
N ASP A 947 54.84 32.04 19.75
CA ASP A 947 56.21 31.59 19.96
C ASP A 947 57.14 32.65 20.61
N ASP A 948 56.57 33.74 21.13
CA ASP A 948 57.23 34.84 21.82
C ASP A 948 57.20 34.68 23.36
N ILE A 949 58.26 35.14 24.03
CA ILE A 949 58.34 35.19 25.50
C ILE A 949 58.73 36.59 25.97
N THR A 950 58.01 37.10 26.98
CA THR A 950 58.41 38.35 27.65
C THR A 950 59.24 38.05 28.90
N PHE A 951 60.50 38.51 28.94
CA PHE A 951 61.35 38.42 30.12
C PHE A 951 62.02 39.77 30.43
N LYS A 952 61.80 40.25 31.66
CA LYS A 952 62.32 41.54 32.17
C LYS A 952 62.04 42.74 31.25
N GLY A 953 60.85 42.78 30.65
CA GLY A 953 60.41 43.88 29.80
C GLY A 953 60.95 43.86 28.37
N LEU A 954 61.58 42.75 27.96
CA LEU A 954 61.99 42.49 26.58
C LEU A 954 61.24 41.27 26.05
N SER A 955 60.76 41.34 24.81
CA SER A 955 60.24 40.18 24.08
C SER A 955 61.37 39.45 23.36
N TYR A 956 61.40 38.12 23.50
CA TYR A 956 62.33 37.20 22.87
C TYR A 956 61.53 36.17 22.09
N THR A 957 61.89 35.92 20.84
CA THR A 957 61.42 34.75 20.10
C THR A 957 62.22 33.51 20.50
N LEU A 958 61.60 32.34 20.34
CA LEU A 958 62.24 31.05 20.53
C LEU A 958 62.79 30.51 19.21
N ILE A 959 64.08 30.16 19.19
CA ILE A 959 64.71 29.54 18.01
C ILE A 959 65.10 28.10 18.32
N THR A 960 64.76 27.19 17.40
CA THR A 960 65.08 25.77 17.54
C THR A 960 66.40 25.46 16.83
N SER A 961 67.31 24.78 17.52
CA SER A 961 68.56 24.30 16.92
C SER A 961 68.23 23.30 15.81
N PRO A 962 68.73 23.54 14.58
CA PRO A 962 68.55 22.59 13.47
C PRO A 962 69.43 21.34 13.63
N ASP A 963 70.41 21.35 14.55
CA ASP A 963 71.31 20.23 14.81
C ASP A 963 70.84 19.34 15.96
N THR A 964 70.35 19.94 17.05
CA THR A 964 70.01 19.20 18.28
C THR A 964 68.52 19.23 18.64
N GLY A 965 67.71 20.07 17.98
CA GLY A 965 66.31 20.29 18.33
C GLY A 965 66.09 21.05 19.65
N ARG A 966 67.17 21.48 20.33
CA ARG A 966 67.05 22.28 21.56
C ARG A 966 66.58 23.69 21.24
N ILE A 967 65.81 24.27 22.17
CA ILE A 967 65.26 25.62 22.03
C ILE A 967 66.19 26.62 22.72
N TRP A 968 66.50 27.71 22.04
CA TRP A 968 67.33 28.81 22.51
C TRP A 968 66.56 30.12 22.43
N LEU A 969 66.95 31.09 23.24
CA LEU A 969 66.54 32.48 22.97
C LEU A 969 67.22 32.97 21.68
N ASP A 970 66.50 33.78 20.91
CA ASP A 970 66.94 34.36 19.64
C ASP A 970 68.15 35.33 19.73
N ARG A 971 68.48 35.81 20.94
CA ARG A 971 69.57 36.78 21.22
C ARG A 971 70.21 36.56 22.60
N ASN A 972 71.33 37.25 22.85
CA ASN A 972 71.98 37.24 24.17
C ASN A 972 71.04 37.84 25.23
N LEU A 973 71.11 37.33 26.45
CA LEU A 973 70.27 37.80 27.54
C LEU A 973 70.50 39.29 27.83
N GLY A 974 69.42 40.07 27.86
CA GLY A 974 69.46 41.53 28.03
C GLY A 974 69.68 42.34 26.75
N ALA A 975 69.76 41.69 25.59
CA ALA A 975 69.84 42.39 24.29
C ALA A 975 68.46 42.88 23.83
N THR A 976 68.39 44.09 23.26
CA THR A 976 67.12 44.68 22.82
C THR A 976 66.65 44.20 21.45
N ARG A 977 67.53 43.56 20.67
CA ARG A 977 67.21 42.97 19.35
C ARG A 977 68.16 41.82 18.99
N VAL A 978 67.74 40.96 18.07
CA VAL A 978 68.64 40.02 17.38
C VAL A 978 69.72 40.80 16.65
N ALA A 979 70.95 40.27 16.63
CA ALA A 979 72.06 40.89 15.92
C ALA A 979 71.72 41.09 14.44
N THR A 980 71.85 42.34 13.98
CA THR A 980 71.75 42.71 12.56
C THR A 980 73.12 42.71 11.86
N SER A 981 74.20 42.73 12.64
CA SER A 981 75.60 42.53 12.22
C SER A 981 76.40 41.95 13.40
N SER A 982 77.59 41.41 13.15
CA SER A 982 78.42 40.87 14.25
C SER A 982 78.78 41.92 15.31
N THR A 983 78.90 43.19 14.92
CA THR A 983 79.25 44.33 15.80
C THR A 983 78.04 45.14 16.26
N ASP A 984 76.83 44.57 16.23
CA ASP A 984 75.61 45.25 16.66
C ASP A 984 75.58 45.38 18.18
N SER A 985 75.90 46.58 18.70
CA SER A 985 75.97 46.83 20.13
C SER A 985 74.65 46.63 20.87
N ALA A 986 73.51 46.74 20.18
CA ALA A 986 72.19 46.46 20.76
C ALA A 986 71.95 44.96 21.01
N ALA A 987 72.74 44.08 20.35
CA ALA A 987 72.66 42.64 20.47
C ALA A 987 73.65 42.05 21.51
N TYR A 988 74.56 42.85 22.06
CA TYR A 988 75.61 42.37 22.99
C TYR A 988 75.03 41.78 24.27
N GLY A 989 73.90 42.32 24.72
CA GLY A 989 73.27 41.96 25.97
C GLY A 989 74.09 42.40 27.19
N TYR A 990 73.71 41.84 28.33
CA TYR A 990 74.38 42.11 29.60
C TYR A 990 75.64 41.25 29.79
N SER A 991 76.47 41.66 30.74
CA SER A 991 77.80 41.10 30.98
C SER A 991 77.87 40.55 32.41
N TYR A 992 77.58 39.26 32.59
CA TYR A 992 77.34 38.65 33.90
C TYR A 992 78.61 38.11 34.57
N GLN A 993 78.78 38.32 35.88
CA GLN A 993 79.82 37.62 36.66
C GLN A 993 79.40 36.16 36.93
N TRP A 994 80.33 35.24 36.77
CA TRP A 994 80.00 33.80 36.73
C TRP A 994 79.31 33.32 38.02
N GLY A 995 78.09 32.79 37.89
CA GLY A 995 77.23 32.28 38.98
C GLY A 995 76.52 33.33 39.85
N ARG A 996 76.55 34.61 39.47
CA ARG A 996 75.87 35.69 40.20
C ARG A 996 74.45 35.88 39.68
N ASN A 997 73.54 36.31 40.56
CA ASN A 997 72.21 36.76 40.16
C ASN A 997 72.28 38.04 39.34
N ASP A 998 71.24 38.27 38.54
CA ASP A 998 71.02 39.51 37.81
C ASP A 998 70.50 40.58 38.80
N ASP A 999 71.44 41.27 39.44
CA ASP A 999 71.21 42.25 40.51
C ASP A 999 71.48 43.70 40.05
N GLY A 1000 71.88 43.92 38.80
CA GLY A 1000 72.25 45.21 38.23
C GLY A 1000 73.76 45.33 37.94
N HIS A 1001 74.59 44.39 38.39
CA HIS A 1001 76.03 44.40 38.13
C HIS A 1001 76.39 44.05 36.68
N GLU A 1002 75.50 43.31 36.01
CA GLU A 1002 75.64 42.83 34.65
C GLU A 1002 75.50 43.95 33.61
N SER A 1003 74.86 45.06 34.00
CA SER A 1003 74.87 46.29 33.22
C SER A 1003 76.29 46.72 32.89
N ARG A 1004 76.53 47.05 31.61
CA ARG A 1004 77.84 47.51 31.14
C ARG A 1004 78.26 48.86 31.73
N THR A 1005 77.33 49.56 32.39
CA THR A 1005 77.55 50.86 33.07
C THR A 1005 77.41 50.76 34.60
N SER A 1006 77.38 49.55 35.17
CA SER A 1006 77.23 49.35 36.61
C SER A 1006 78.32 50.05 37.43
N GLY A 1007 78.00 50.40 38.68
CA GLY A 1007 79.00 50.79 39.68
C GLY A 1007 80.00 49.65 39.97
N ILE A 1008 81.06 49.95 40.72
CA ILE A 1008 82.19 49.03 40.95
C ILE A 1008 82.60 48.96 42.42
N THR A 1009 83.17 47.83 42.85
CA THR A 1009 83.76 47.65 44.18
C THR A 1009 84.89 46.62 44.15
N THR A 1010 85.89 46.78 45.01
CA THR A 1010 86.97 45.80 45.19
C THR A 1010 86.70 44.80 46.32
N THR A 1011 85.66 45.05 47.13
CA THR A 1011 85.30 44.22 48.28
C THR A 1011 84.63 42.95 47.81
N ARG A 1012 85.27 41.81 48.10
CA ARG A 1012 84.76 40.48 47.74
C ARG A 1012 83.50 40.14 48.53
N ALA A 1013 82.50 39.58 47.86
CA ALA A 1013 81.29 39.09 48.52
C ALA A 1013 81.56 37.82 49.36
N THR A 1014 80.73 37.62 50.39
CA THR A 1014 80.73 36.40 51.21
C THR A 1014 79.64 35.40 50.80
N THR A 1015 78.68 35.83 49.99
CA THR A 1015 77.57 35.03 49.44
C THR A 1015 77.60 35.05 47.91
N ILE A 1016 76.75 34.23 47.26
CA ILE A 1016 76.55 34.25 45.80
C ILE A 1016 75.47 35.27 45.36
N ALA A 1017 74.82 35.96 46.30
CA ALA A 1017 73.84 37.02 46.05
C ALA A 1017 74.21 38.24 46.92
N PRO A 1018 75.12 39.11 46.45
CA PRO A 1018 75.56 40.27 47.21
C PRO A 1018 74.40 41.25 47.49
N ALA A 1019 74.43 41.94 48.64
CA ALA A 1019 73.43 42.95 48.99
C ALA A 1019 73.60 44.29 48.24
N HIS A 1020 74.32 44.30 47.12
CA HIS A 1020 74.58 45.46 46.29
C HIS A 1020 74.76 45.04 44.83
N ASN A 1021 74.56 45.96 43.90
CA ASN A 1021 74.64 45.72 42.46
C ASN A 1021 75.97 46.15 41.81
N ASN A 1022 76.98 46.49 42.62
CA ASN A 1022 78.29 46.85 42.06
C ASN A 1022 78.99 45.63 41.45
N TYR A 1023 79.69 45.84 40.33
CA TYR A 1023 80.61 44.89 39.73
C TYR A 1023 81.82 44.70 40.65
N ILE A 1024 82.05 43.46 41.09
CA ILE A 1024 83.10 43.17 42.06
C ILE A 1024 84.37 42.79 41.30
N PHE A 1025 85.35 43.69 41.31
CA PHE A 1025 86.62 43.50 40.62
C PHE A 1025 87.74 43.34 41.65
N ASN A 1026 88.40 42.19 41.67
CA ASN A 1026 89.47 41.90 42.63
C ASN A 1026 90.67 41.30 41.88
N ASN A 1027 91.68 42.12 41.64
CA ASN A 1027 92.88 41.75 40.87
C ASN A 1027 93.91 40.94 41.69
N ILE A 1028 93.66 40.70 42.99
CA ILE A 1028 94.54 39.90 43.85
C ILE A 1028 94.09 38.44 43.83
N THR A 1029 92.79 38.20 44.06
CA THR A 1029 92.24 36.85 44.20
C THR A 1029 91.57 36.36 42.93
N TYR A 1030 91.20 37.24 42.00
CA TYR A 1030 90.44 36.93 40.78
C TYR A 1030 89.08 36.27 41.02
N TYR A 1031 88.57 36.32 42.26
CA TYR A 1031 87.26 35.84 42.66
C TYR A 1031 86.40 36.99 43.16
N TRP A 1032 85.15 37.07 42.68
CA TRP A 1032 84.18 38.06 43.13
C TRP A 1032 83.49 37.68 44.45
N THR A 1033 83.51 36.39 44.82
CA THR A 1033 82.94 35.88 46.08
C THR A 1033 83.84 34.83 46.73
N SER A 1034 83.65 34.66 48.04
CA SER A 1034 84.24 33.59 48.86
C SER A 1034 83.27 32.48 49.25
N ALA A 1035 82.01 32.53 48.75
CA ALA A 1035 80.97 31.58 49.12
C ALA A 1035 81.28 30.13 48.73
N ASP A 1036 81.99 29.91 47.62
CA ASP A 1036 82.48 28.60 47.20
C ASP A 1036 83.83 28.69 46.48
N SER A 1037 84.69 27.70 46.72
CA SER A 1037 85.98 27.57 46.04
C SER A 1037 85.86 26.74 44.76
N ASN A 1038 85.06 25.67 44.77
CA ASN A 1038 84.87 24.76 43.63
C ASN A 1038 83.81 25.22 42.61
N GLY A 1039 82.99 26.23 42.93
CA GLY A 1039 81.97 26.76 42.01
C GLY A 1039 80.69 25.94 41.92
N ALA A 1040 80.51 24.91 42.76
CA ALA A 1040 79.35 24.04 42.72
C ALA A 1040 78.05 24.79 43.06
N LEU A 1041 78.08 25.72 44.02
CA LEU A 1041 76.89 26.52 44.38
C LEU A 1041 76.50 27.43 43.21
N ARG A 1042 77.50 28.02 42.56
CA ARG A 1042 77.32 28.92 41.42
C ARG A 1042 76.85 28.24 40.13
N ALA A 1043 77.34 27.04 39.85
CA ALA A 1043 76.87 26.24 38.72
C ALA A 1043 75.41 25.78 38.91
N ALA A 1044 75.04 25.38 40.13
CA ALA A 1044 73.67 25.03 40.47
C ALA A 1044 72.73 26.25 40.43
N ALA A 1045 73.24 27.43 40.81
CA ALA A 1045 72.44 28.65 40.82
C ALA A 1045 72.03 29.12 39.42
N TRP A 1046 72.76 28.76 38.37
CA TRP A 1046 72.46 29.06 36.97
C TRP A 1046 71.77 27.92 36.19
N ALA A 1047 71.38 26.85 36.89
CA ALA A 1047 70.44 25.87 36.34
C ALA A 1047 69.00 26.40 36.46
N ASP A 1048 68.07 25.85 35.67
CA ASP A 1048 66.67 26.25 35.70
C ASP A 1048 66.07 26.04 37.11
N GLY A 1049 65.42 27.08 37.62
CA GLY A 1049 64.88 27.12 38.98
C GLY A 1049 65.94 27.26 40.08
N GLY A 1050 67.21 27.49 39.70
CA GLY A 1050 68.31 27.76 40.63
C GLY A 1050 68.12 29.07 41.39
N SER A 1051 68.78 29.19 42.55
CA SER A 1051 68.59 30.35 43.45
C SER A 1051 68.99 31.70 42.84
N ASN A 1052 69.84 31.70 41.80
CA ASN A 1052 70.27 32.87 41.06
C ASN A 1052 70.03 32.68 39.55
N ASP A 1053 68.98 31.97 39.18
CA ASP A 1053 68.71 31.73 37.77
C ASP A 1053 68.48 33.07 37.08
N ILE A 1054 69.28 33.31 36.04
CA ILE A 1054 69.26 34.56 35.27
C ILE A 1054 68.44 34.41 34.00
N CYS A 1055 68.15 33.18 33.58
CA CYS A 1055 67.35 32.90 32.40
C CYS A 1055 65.85 32.93 32.73
N PRO A 1056 64.97 33.07 31.72
CA PRO A 1056 63.53 32.90 31.91
C PRO A 1056 63.20 31.52 32.49
N VAL A 1057 62.05 31.40 33.17
CA VAL A 1057 61.58 30.11 33.71
C VAL A 1057 61.56 29.05 32.62
N GLY A 1058 62.12 27.86 32.88
CA GLY A 1058 62.26 26.79 31.89
C GLY A 1058 63.54 26.89 31.05
N PHE A 1059 64.36 27.92 31.24
CA PHE A 1059 65.65 28.10 30.58
C PHE A 1059 66.79 28.13 31.59
N SER A 1060 67.99 27.77 31.15
CA SER A 1060 69.20 27.87 31.96
C SER A 1060 70.38 28.41 31.15
N VAL A 1061 71.45 28.76 31.86
CA VAL A 1061 72.74 29.00 31.20
C VAL A 1061 73.27 27.65 30.71
N PRO A 1062 73.68 27.51 29.44
CA PRO A 1062 74.05 26.20 28.89
C PRO A 1062 75.28 25.63 29.59
N THR A 1063 75.35 24.31 29.69
CA THR A 1063 76.60 23.60 29.97
C THR A 1063 77.53 23.69 28.77
N GLU A 1064 78.80 23.36 28.99
CA GLU A 1064 79.78 23.25 27.91
C GLU A 1064 79.35 22.24 26.84
N ALA A 1065 78.76 21.11 27.23
CA ALA A 1065 78.31 20.10 26.27
C ALA A 1065 77.14 20.58 25.41
N GLU A 1066 76.17 21.28 26.01
CA GLU A 1066 75.02 21.84 25.30
C GLU A 1066 75.45 22.95 24.34
N LEU A 1067 76.27 23.89 24.80
CA LEU A 1067 76.77 24.95 23.94
C LEU A 1067 77.70 24.42 22.84
N ALA A 1068 78.52 23.41 23.11
CA ALA A 1068 79.39 22.78 22.10
C ALA A 1068 78.60 22.07 21.00
N ALA A 1069 77.48 21.44 21.34
CA ALA A 1069 76.66 20.70 20.39
C ALA A 1069 76.07 21.61 19.29
N ASP A 1070 75.66 22.82 19.67
CA ASP A 1070 75.02 23.80 18.78
C ASP A 1070 76.00 24.88 18.25
N THR A 1071 77.31 24.75 18.51
CA THR A 1071 78.33 25.67 18.00
C THR A 1071 79.48 24.96 17.29
N ILE A 1072 80.31 24.23 18.04
CA ILE A 1072 81.53 23.56 17.54
C ILE A 1072 81.19 22.27 16.78
N SER A 1073 80.23 21.51 17.31
CA SER A 1073 79.85 20.19 16.79
C SER A 1073 78.63 20.24 15.86
N ALA A 1074 78.16 21.45 15.54
CA ALA A 1074 77.04 21.70 14.65
C ALA A 1074 77.34 21.19 13.22
N THR A 1075 76.41 20.43 12.65
CA THR A 1075 76.49 19.83 11.31
C THR A 1075 75.85 20.68 10.23
N THR A 1076 74.93 21.58 10.59
CA THR A 1076 74.24 22.46 9.63
C THR A 1076 75.07 23.70 9.28
N THR A 1077 75.53 24.46 10.29
CA THR A 1077 76.46 25.59 10.15
C THR A 1077 77.55 25.46 11.21
N THR A 1078 78.67 24.82 10.86
CA THR A 1078 79.80 24.69 11.79
C THR A 1078 80.41 26.06 12.10
N ILE A 1079 80.35 26.48 13.35
CA ILE A 1079 80.91 27.75 13.78
C ILE A 1079 82.42 27.57 13.95
N ILE A 1080 83.21 28.24 13.10
CA ILE A 1080 84.68 28.16 13.11
C ILE A 1080 85.36 29.51 13.34
N ASN A 1081 84.64 30.60 13.14
CA ASN A 1081 85.10 31.97 13.35
C ASN A 1081 83.92 32.92 13.64
N LYS A 1082 84.22 34.18 13.94
CA LYS A 1082 83.22 35.20 14.30
C LYS A 1082 82.17 35.45 13.20
N ASP A 1083 82.53 35.27 11.92
CA ASP A 1083 81.62 35.54 10.81
C ASP A 1083 80.60 34.40 10.69
N THR A 1084 81.06 33.15 10.80
CA THR A 1084 80.18 31.96 10.86
C THR A 1084 79.30 31.94 12.11
N ALA A 1085 79.76 32.54 13.22
CA ALA A 1085 78.96 32.66 14.43
C ALA A 1085 77.77 33.62 14.22
N PHE A 1086 77.99 34.73 13.51
CA PHE A 1086 76.92 35.67 13.15
C PHE A 1086 75.97 35.12 12.08
N SER A 1087 76.46 34.35 11.11
CA SER A 1087 75.59 33.74 10.09
C SER A 1087 74.88 32.46 10.56
N SER A 1088 75.23 31.92 11.73
CA SER A 1088 74.56 30.76 12.33
C SER A 1088 73.13 31.10 12.77
N PHE A 1089 72.34 30.07 13.10
CA PHE A 1089 70.99 30.24 13.64
C PHE A 1089 70.97 31.06 14.96
N LEU A 1090 72.08 31.06 15.72
CA LEU A 1090 72.23 31.83 16.96
C LEU A 1090 72.64 33.30 16.76
N LYS A 1091 73.08 33.70 15.56
CA LYS A 1091 73.51 35.09 15.26
C LYS A 1091 74.34 35.77 16.36
N ILE A 1092 75.40 35.11 16.82
CA ILE A 1092 76.12 35.52 18.04
C ILE A 1092 77.03 36.74 17.76
N PRO A 1093 76.89 37.86 18.50
CA PRO A 1093 77.69 39.06 18.29
C PRO A 1093 79.02 39.07 19.06
N VAL A 1094 79.97 39.90 18.62
CA VAL A 1094 81.31 40.08 19.22
C VAL A 1094 81.32 41.06 20.40
N ALA A 1095 80.61 40.69 21.47
CA ALA A 1095 80.35 41.54 22.64
C ALA A 1095 81.58 41.83 23.55
N GLY A 1096 82.69 41.11 23.36
CA GLY A 1096 83.87 41.16 24.24
C GLY A 1096 83.56 40.66 25.66
N TYR A 1097 84.45 40.99 26.62
CA TYR A 1097 84.24 40.70 28.05
C TYR A 1097 84.76 41.83 28.93
N ARG A 1098 84.25 41.93 30.16
CA ARG A 1098 84.73 42.86 31.21
C ARG A 1098 85.70 42.11 32.14
N ASN A 1099 86.92 42.61 32.29
CA ASN A 1099 87.97 41.96 33.08
C ASN A 1099 87.93 42.36 34.58
N THR A 1100 88.88 41.84 35.37
CA THR A 1100 89.04 42.15 36.80
C THR A 1100 89.58 43.54 37.13
N ASP A 1101 89.85 44.36 36.12
CA ASP A 1101 90.26 45.76 36.27
C ASP A 1101 89.16 46.72 35.75
N ASN A 1102 87.94 46.21 35.55
CA ASN A 1102 86.81 46.97 35.03
C ASN A 1102 87.00 47.51 33.60
N VAL A 1103 87.79 46.82 32.78
CA VAL A 1103 88.02 47.17 31.37
C VAL A 1103 87.28 46.18 30.46
N PHE A 1104 86.52 46.71 29.50
CA PHE A 1104 85.94 45.91 28.43
C PHE A 1104 86.99 45.65 27.35
N ASN A 1105 87.34 44.38 27.16
CA ASN A 1105 88.35 43.95 26.21
C ASN A 1105 87.70 43.25 25.02
N PHE A 1106 88.31 43.42 23.84
CA PHE A 1106 87.94 42.75 22.59
C PHE A 1106 86.48 42.97 22.13
N VAL A 1107 85.85 44.07 22.56
CA VAL A 1107 84.57 44.52 22.02
C VAL A 1107 84.73 44.76 20.52
N ASP A 1108 83.73 44.38 19.73
CA ASP A 1108 83.72 44.42 18.26
C ASP A 1108 84.71 43.45 17.58
N ALA A 1109 85.43 42.63 18.35
CA ALA A 1109 86.45 41.73 17.82
C ALA A 1109 86.18 40.25 18.11
N HIS A 1110 85.87 39.90 19.36
CA HIS A 1110 85.79 38.51 19.82
C HIS A 1110 84.47 38.22 20.55
N ILE A 1111 84.01 36.98 20.45
CA ILE A 1111 82.84 36.47 21.18
C ILE A 1111 83.32 35.80 22.46
N PHE A 1112 82.62 36.05 23.57
CA PHE A 1112 82.81 35.37 24.85
C PHE A 1112 81.45 35.03 25.44
N LEU A 1113 81.15 33.73 25.58
CA LEU A 1113 79.91 33.25 26.17
C LEU A 1113 80.19 32.39 27.39
N TRP A 1114 79.49 32.66 28.49
CA TRP A 1114 79.54 31.80 29.65
C TRP A 1114 78.85 30.47 29.41
N THR A 1115 79.41 29.44 30.03
CA THR A 1115 78.69 28.19 30.33
C THR A 1115 78.48 28.12 31.85
N ARG A 1116 77.50 27.34 32.33
CA ARG A 1116 77.40 27.02 33.76
C ARG A 1116 78.38 25.92 34.20
N SER A 1117 79.21 25.39 33.30
CA SER A 1117 80.19 24.34 33.63
C SER A 1117 81.38 24.90 34.42
N ALA A 1118 81.84 24.13 35.41
CA ALA A 1118 83.01 24.45 36.23
C ALA A 1118 84.11 23.40 36.04
N SER A 1119 85.38 23.83 36.10
CA SER A 1119 86.55 22.94 36.07
C SER A 1119 87.39 23.19 37.32
N GLY A 1120 87.09 22.52 38.43
CA GLY A 1120 87.75 22.78 39.71
C GLY A 1120 87.44 24.19 40.22
N SER A 1121 88.46 25.00 40.51
CA SER A 1121 88.27 26.35 41.05
C SER A 1121 87.97 27.44 40.00
N ILE A 1122 87.91 27.11 38.71
CA ILE A 1122 87.73 28.05 37.59
C ILE A 1122 86.47 27.74 36.78
N SER A 1123 85.95 28.72 36.04
CA SER A 1123 84.77 28.58 35.17
C SER A 1123 85.15 28.24 33.73
N ARG A 1124 84.19 27.72 32.96
CA ARG A 1124 84.33 27.42 31.52
C ARG A 1124 83.56 28.45 30.67
N TYR A 1125 84.18 28.90 29.60
CA TYR A 1125 83.57 29.82 28.62
C TYR A 1125 83.97 29.46 27.20
N LEU A 1126 83.11 29.79 26.25
CA LEU A 1126 83.36 29.69 24.82
C LEU A 1126 83.98 31.00 24.32
N THR A 1127 85.03 30.91 23.50
CA THR A 1127 85.53 32.07 22.75
C THR A 1127 85.60 31.80 21.27
N ILE A 1128 85.26 32.83 20.47
CA ILE A 1128 85.24 32.76 19.01
C ILE A 1128 85.93 34.00 18.43
N ASN A 1129 86.95 33.78 17.60
CA ASN A 1129 87.59 34.82 16.79
C ASN A 1129 87.94 34.29 15.38
N SER A 1130 89.20 33.96 15.12
CA SER A 1130 89.68 33.15 13.98
C SER A 1130 89.59 31.64 14.23
N GLY A 1131 89.28 31.23 15.46
CA GLY A 1131 88.98 29.84 15.85
C GLY A 1131 87.93 29.80 16.97
N VAL A 1132 87.45 28.60 17.30
CA VAL A 1132 86.45 28.37 18.36
C VAL A 1132 86.98 27.36 19.37
N ASN A 1133 87.04 27.75 20.65
CA ASN A 1133 87.55 26.90 21.72
C ASN A 1133 86.89 27.20 23.08
N PHE A 1134 86.87 26.21 23.96
CA PHE A 1134 86.51 26.39 25.37
C PHE A 1134 87.76 26.54 26.25
N TYR A 1135 87.80 27.63 27.02
CA TYR A 1135 88.90 27.91 27.95
C TYR A 1135 88.40 28.04 29.38
N ASN A 1136 89.37 28.02 30.30
CA ASN A 1136 89.12 28.31 31.69
C ASN A 1136 89.28 29.81 31.94
N SER A 1137 88.37 30.40 32.72
CA SER A 1137 88.47 31.79 33.16
C SER A 1137 88.33 31.91 34.67
N TYR A 1138 88.87 33.01 35.18
CA TYR A 1138 88.51 33.49 36.49
C TYR A 1138 87.05 33.90 36.52
N ARG A 1139 86.38 33.58 37.63
CA ARG A 1139 84.93 33.76 37.79
C ARG A 1139 84.54 35.22 38.00
N ALA A 1140 85.50 36.09 38.34
CA ALA A 1140 85.27 37.52 38.49
C ALA A 1140 85.07 38.26 37.16
N TYR A 1141 85.41 37.65 36.03
CA TYR A 1141 85.19 38.24 34.71
C TYR A 1141 83.68 38.30 34.43
N ALA A 1142 83.28 39.21 33.56
CA ALA A 1142 81.91 39.30 33.10
C ALA A 1142 81.81 39.11 31.59
N MET A 1143 80.92 38.22 31.15
CA MET A 1143 80.73 37.82 29.75
C MET A 1143 79.23 37.68 29.45
N SER A 1144 78.88 37.66 28.16
CA SER A 1144 77.50 37.47 27.73
C SER A 1144 77.01 36.04 27.99
N VAL A 1145 75.68 35.90 28.09
CA VAL A 1145 74.98 34.63 28.32
C VAL A 1145 73.95 34.45 27.22
N ARG A 1146 73.81 33.22 26.73
CA ARG A 1146 72.79 32.79 25.78
C ARG A 1146 72.00 31.66 26.42
N CYS A 1147 70.72 31.87 26.73
CA CYS A 1147 69.91 30.91 27.46
C CYS A 1147 69.38 29.80 26.56
N ILE A 1148 69.34 28.58 27.09
CA ILE A 1148 68.83 27.37 26.44
C ILE A 1148 67.68 26.78 27.28
N LYS A 1149 66.64 26.25 26.66
CA LYS A 1149 65.52 25.58 27.36
C LYS A 1149 66.04 24.30 28.02
N SER A 1150 65.80 24.16 29.32
CA SER A 1150 66.38 23.09 30.17
C SER A 1150 65.70 21.73 30.01
#